data_AF-C5BWG1-F1
#
_entry.id   AF-C5BWG1-F1
#
_cell.length_a   1.000
_cell.length_b   1.000
_cell.length_c   1.000
_cell.angle_alpha   90.00
_cell.angle_beta   90.00
_cell.angle_gamma   90.00
#
_symmetry.space_group_name_H-M   'P 1'
#
loop_
_entity.id
_entity.type
_entity.pdbx_description
1 polymer ?
#
loop_
_entity_poly.entity_id
_entity_poly.type
_entity_poly.pdbx_seq_one_letter_code
_entity_poly.pdbx_strand_id
1 'polypeptide(L)'
;MPTDFSFRAGALTALSPRLLGSRHVLLDPDRIVAPATFPRSASAHPIAPDTLVLDTMLLSSPDGATSYYIPRYRLRSAGDRYDIHVEPGPTGRFVLRLVLDAFPAPELGDAARTAVVLPGTLTAWLTYGSPILAEVVASATSEVEGGLAVEFSLTLAERDAVLWAFRSEQGARLTVTRAAPLAVPAGSAPVRLVPLEWVAEAAVPQLRMSILEPVEGPVVEPVEVPVIERVEPDPIPVLEPDPDPIIETFGADVAGSARLVVGSRLTGLMAVAADEPTAGFALAARGRLVGLDRAVVRDHRTGPIVRDHRTPRIPRIPRIPVDVPEPSPTVPEPPVVVPPAEQQYSSATPSLQCTVDLRFDPAVHPYVYPGTGSGGSAPSYERLLLEHDGRRHPYLREVAVPHVFYHLPDAFRLARTTTAPLRPALAFRVDQGAEESEASVTLTCQITPVTELSRLAAAAEALAANVPERDGVRPAVELRPLRASATLTLGLPEGTDDADAQGESVDVVNGFLFAESFPFAEFQDVYAALAAVGDVSTVLRGTVSVATGLAAEDLIPVDLRFATTVGDVLASAVTVDAEGTADVALRNASESPVRISSLTASVSRGTAVVAGEIAGLHLPVELAPDGEISCTVTPSAQLGGEGDIEVGFDTSGVEALPDPAAILALTLDRRIAQSVNREVTVLTTAAKLAADTARPVETVIVELDGGPAPVVVDAATPSAKGKVPVPLVDVLLGRDGGGEFRYRQTLVTASGETVEDADWRTTDRSLLVVPVT
;
A
#
# COMPACT_ATOMS: atom_id res chain seq x y z
N MET A 1 34.38 -40.08 -47.40
CA MET A 1 33.91 -40.27 -46.02
C MET A 1 35.01 -39.76 -45.09
N PRO A 2 34.72 -38.95 -44.06
CA PRO A 2 33.45 -38.45 -43.57
C PRO A 2 33.13 -37.04 -44.09
N THR A 3 31.85 -36.68 -44.05
CA THR A 3 31.23 -35.48 -44.65
C THR A 3 30.93 -34.42 -43.60
N ASP A 4 31.20 -33.17 -44.00
CA ASP A 4 30.85 -31.91 -43.35
C ASP A 4 29.37 -31.80 -42.96
N PHE A 5 29.11 -31.21 -41.79
CA PHE A 5 27.81 -30.66 -41.42
C PHE A 5 27.92 -29.16 -41.16
N SER A 6 27.39 -28.38 -42.10
CA SER A 6 27.07 -26.96 -41.94
C SER A 6 25.71 -26.78 -41.25
N PHE A 7 25.61 -25.93 -40.23
CA PHE A 7 24.32 -25.45 -39.73
C PHE A 7 24.00 -24.05 -40.28
N ARG A 8 22.88 -23.96 -41.01
CA ARG A 8 22.22 -22.72 -41.42
C ARG A 8 21.37 -22.17 -40.27
N ALA A 9 21.36 -20.85 -40.15
CA ALA A 9 20.46 -20.09 -39.29
C ALA A 9 18.99 -20.29 -39.69
N GLY A 10 18.13 -20.51 -38.69
CA GLY A 10 16.68 -20.52 -38.79
C GLY A 10 16.09 -19.82 -37.57
N ALA A 11 15.24 -18.84 -37.84
CA ALA A 11 14.56 -17.97 -36.88
C ALA A 11 13.75 -18.74 -35.83
N LEU A 12 13.80 -18.27 -34.57
CA LEU A 12 12.84 -18.64 -33.53
C LEU A 12 12.05 -17.39 -33.10
N THR A 13 10.80 -17.40 -33.54
CA THR A 13 9.71 -16.51 -33.18
C THR A 13 9.31 -16.74 -31.72
N ALA A 14 8.84 -15.66 -31.08
CA ALA A 14 8.36 -15.57 -29.71
C ALA A 14 7.36 -16.68 -29.31
N LEU A 15 7.58 -17.26 -28.13
CA LEU A 15 6.62 -18.09 -27.41
C LEU A 15 6.14 -17.35 -26.16
N SER A 16 4.82 -17.26 -26.00
CA SER A 16 4.08 -16.63 -24.91
C SER A 16 4.26 -17.33 -23.55
N PRO A 17 4.15 -16.62 -22.40
CA PRO A 17 4.30 -17.22 -21.08
C PRO A 17 2.95 -17.73 -20.57
N ARG A 18 2.56 -18.95 -20.95
CA ARG A 18 1.53 -19.73 -20.24
C ARG A 18 1.97 -21.19 -20.25
N LEU A 19 2.53 -21.64 -19.11
CA LEU A 19 2.73 -23.01 -18.61
C LEU A 19 4.07 -23.11 -17.88
N LEU A 20 4.10 -22.74 -16.60
CA LEU A 20 5.11 -23.22 -15.66
C LEU A 20 4.38 -23.91 -14.51
N GLY A 21 4.07 -25.19 -14.73
CA GLY A 21 3.80 -26.12 -13.65
C GLY A 21 5.11 -26.42 -12.94
N SER A 22 5.08 -26.33 -11.61
CA SER A 22 6.19 -26.57 -10.69
C SER A 22 6.78 -27.97 -10.89
N ARG A 23 7.89 -28.07 -11.62
CA ARG A 23 8.79 -29.23 -11.57
C ARG A 23 10.06 -28.81 -10.86
N HIS A 24 10.20 -29.24 -9.60
CA HIS A 24 11.46 -29.17 -8.87
C HIS A 24 12.51 -29.97 -9.65
N VAL A 25 13.46 -29.27 -10.27
CA VAL A 25 14.71 -29.89 -10.74
C VAL A 25 15.59 -30.05 -9.50
N LEU A 26 15.73 -31.27 -9.00
CA LEU A 26 16.80 -31.62 -8.06
C LEU A 26 18.13 -31.42 -8.79
N LEU A 27 18.88 -30.37 -8.42
CA LEU A 27 20.27 -30.20 -8.86
C LEU A 27 21.14 -31.20 -8.10
N ASP A 28 21.93 -31.98 -8.84
CA ASP A 28 22.95 -32.89 -8.34
C ASP A 28 24.10 -32.08 -7.68
N PRO A 29 24.29 -32.15 -6.35
CA PRO A 29 25.27 -31.31 -5.65
C PRO A 29 26.73 -31.63 -6.02
N ASP A 30 27.00 -32.78 -6.64
CA ASP A 30 28.36 -33.20 -7.03
C ASP A 30 28.80 -32.66 -8.41
N ARG A 31 27.97 -31.84 -9.07
CA ARG A 31 28.26 -31.24 -10.40
C ARG A 31 28.47 -29.73 -10.40
N ILE A 32 28.74 -29.11 -9.25
CA ILE A 32 29.13 -27.69 -9.21
C ILE A 32 30.61 -27.59 -9.61
N VAL A 33 30.85 -27.35 -10.90
CA VAL A 33 32.19 -27.00 -11.39
C VAL A 33 32.58 -25.66 -10.76
N ALA A 34 33.63 -25.68 -9.93
CA ALA A 34 34.18 -24.45 -9.36
C ALA A 34 34.54 -23.48 -10.52
N PRO A 35 34.20 -22.19 -10.41
CA PRO A 35 34.51 -21.23 -11.47
C PRO A 35 36.02 -21.21 -11.70
N ALA A 36 36.43 -21.14 -12.97
CA ALA A 36 37.83 -21.02 -13.32
C ALA A 36 38.41 -19.77 -12.65
N THR A 37 39.58 -19.92 -12.02
CA THR A 37 40.29 -18.84 -11.36
C THR A 37 41.52 -18.42 -12.16
N PHE A 38 41.91 -17.16 -12.06
CA PHE A 38 43.02 -16.59 -12.82
C PHE A 38 43.78 -15.51 -12.01
N PRO A 39 45.07 -15.27 -12.28
CA PRO A 39 45.82 -14.20 -11.64
C PRO A 39 45.33 -12.82 -12.13
N ARG A 40 45.57 -11.79 -11.30
CA ARG A 40 45.19 -10.39 -11.57
C ARG A 40 45.55 -9.93 -12.99
N SER A 41 46.78 -10.18 -13.43
CA SER A 41 47.30 -9.72 -14.73
C SER A 41 46.64 -10.41 -15.94
N ALA A 42 45.96 -11.53 -15.73
CA ALA A 42 45.25 -12.26 -16.79
C ALA A 42 43.77 -11.86 -16.91
N SER A 43 43.27 -10.97 -16.03
CA SER A 43 41.89 -10.51 -16.08
C SER A 43 41.61 -9.69 -17.34
N ALA A 44 40.51 -9.99 -18.04
CA ALA A 44 39.96 -9.15 -19.10
C ALA A 44 39.04 -8.03 -18.58
N HIS A 45 38.77 -8.01 -17.27
CA HIS A 45 37.79 -7.12 -16.63
C HIS A 45 38.42 -6.31 -15.48
N PRO A 46 37.85 -5.15 -15.13
CA PRO A 46 38.24 -4.43 -13.93
C PRO A 46 38.13 -5.29 -12.68
N ILE A 47 39.03 -5.05 -11.74
CA ILE A 47 39.22 -5.85 -10.53
C ILE A 47 38.56 -5.15 -9.35
N ALA A 48 37.66 -5.88 -8.70
CA ALA A 48 37.07 -5.49 -7.45
C ALA A 48 38.03 -5.77 -6.28
N PRO A 49 38.09 -4.89 -5.27
CA PRO A 49 38.92 -5.11 -4.09
C PRO A 49 38.36 -6.24 -3.19
N ASP A 50 37.06 -6.52 -3.27
CA ASP A 50 36.35 -7.52 -2.48
C ASP A 50 35.42 -8.37 -3.38
N THR A 51 35.05 -9.55 -2.88
CA THR A 51 33.98 -10.40 -3.40
C THR A 51 32.61 -9.74 -3.40
N LEU A 52 32.29 -8.95 -2.37
CA LEU A 52 31.04 -8.18 -2.32
C LEU A 52 31.23 -6.85 -3.04
N VAL A 53 30.77 -6.78 -4.29
CA VAL A 53 30.90 -5.56 -5.09
C VAL A 53 29.82 -4.55 -4.69
N LEU A 54 30.25 -3.36 -4.25
CA LEU A 54 29.37 -2.23 -3.92
C LEU A 54 29.72 -1.01 -4.79
N ASP A 55 28.78 -0.07 -4.94
CA ASP A 55 29.01 1.18 -5.69
C ASP A 55 29.85 2.22 -4.91
N THR A 56 30.14 1.94 -3.64
CA THR A 56 31.02 2.72 -2.76
C THR A 56 32.50 2.31 -2.85
N MET A 57 32.86 1.40 -3.76
CA MET A 57 34.21 0.89 -3.91
C MET A 57 34.90 1.43 -5.18
N LEU A 58 36.22 1.65 -5.11
CA LEU A 58 37.04 1.84 -6.30
C LEU A 58 37.47 0.50 -6.87
N LEU A 59 37.22 0.34 -8.17
CA LEU A 59 37.71 -0.78 -8.96
C LEU A 59 39.01 -0.36 -9.63
N SER A 60 39.80 -1.31 -10.07
CA SER A 60 41.08 -1.03 -10.72
C SER A 60 41.25 -1.86 -11.98
N SER A 61 41.89 -1.31 -13.01
CA SER A 61 42.31 -2.11 -14.16
C SER A 61 43.26 -3.24 -13.73
N PRO A 62 43.41 -4.31 -14.53
CA PRO A 62 44.31 -5.42 -14.23
C PRO A 62 45.75 -4.97 -13.89
N ASP A 63 46.25 -3.96 -14.59
CA ASP A 63 47.56 -3.33 -14.39
C ASP A 63 47.60 -2.28 -13.25
N GLY A 64 46.45 -1.93 -12.67
CA GLY A 64 46.29 -0.92 -11.63
C GLY A 64 46.44 0.53 -12.11
N ALA A 65 46.58 0.77 -13.41
CA ALA A 65 46.80 2.10 -13.97
C ALA A 65 45.55 3.00 -13.95
N THR A 66 44.37 2.40 -14.09
CA THR A 66 43.08 3.12 -14.15
C THR A 66 42.20 2.69 -12.99
N SER A 67 41.68 3.67 -12.25
CA SER A 67 40.62 3.44 -11.27
C SER A 67 39.26 3.65 -11.91
N TYR A 68 38.29 2.78 -11.58
CA TYR A 68 36.91 2.92 -12.01
C TYR A 68 35.98 3.04 -10.80
N TYR A 69 34.82 3.64 -11.01
CA TYR A 69 33.71 3.61 -10.05
C TYR A 69 32.39 3.27 -10.75
N ILE A 70 31.44 2.73 -9.99
CA ILE A 70 30.09 2.44 -10.47
C ILE A 70 29.24 3.69 -10.21
N PRO A 71 28.66 4.33 -11.25
CA PRO A 71 27.96 5.60 -11.07
C PRO A 71 26.61 5.40 -10.36
N ARG A 72 26.22 6.36 -9.51
CA ARG A 72 24.83 6.61 -9.13
C ARG A 72 24.22 7.62 -10.09
N TYR A 73 22.89 7.66 -10.16
CA TYR A 73 22.17 8.57 -11.03
C TYR A 73 21.25 9.48 -10.22
N ARG A 74 21.10 10.72 -10.67
CA ARG A 74 20.10 11.67 -10.17
C ARG A 74 19.48 12.39 -11.36
N LEU A 75 18.24 12.86 -11.21
CA LEU A 75 17.59 13.62 -12.26
C LEU A 75 18.39 14.89 -12.57
N ARG A 76 18.68 15.12 -13.85
CA ARG A 76 19.42 16.30 -14.30
C ARG A 76 18.55 17.54 -14.15
N SER A 77 19.14 18.59 -13.62
CA SER A 77 18.52 19.91 -13.52
C SER A 77 19.22 20.88 -14.47
N ALA A 78 18.43 21.55 -15.32
CA ALA A 78 18.86 22.61 -16.21
C ALA A 78 18.32 23.96 -15.69
N GLY A 79 18.94 24.48 -14.63
CA GLY A 79 18.49 25.72 -13.97
C GLY A 79 17.37 25.45 -12.97
N ASP A 80 16.20 26.07 -13.17
CA ASP A 80 14.99 25.91 -12.35
C ASP A 80 14.07 24.78 -12.84
N ARG A 81 14.55 23.94 -13.77
CA ARG A 81 13.75 22.86 -14.39
C ARG A 81 14.50 21.55 -14.41
N TYR A 82 13.78 20.46 -14.22
CA TYR A 82 14.29 19.14 -14.56
C TYR A 82 14.31 18.90 -16.07
N ASP A 83 15.31 18.17 -16.52
CA ASP A 83 15.47 17.73 -17.91
C ASP A 83 14.57 16.51 -18.16
N ILE A 84 13.27 16.78 -18.21
CA ILE A 84 12.18 15.84 -18.48
C ILE A 84 11.46 16.30 -19.74
N HIS A 85 11.35 15.42 -20.72
CA HIS A 85 10.67 15.67 -21.97
C HIS A 85 9.53 14.68 -22.18
N VAL A 86 8.38 15.19 -22.62
CA VAL A 86 7.22 14.37 -22.98
C VAL A 86 6.77 14.78 -24.37
N GLU A 87 6.85 13.85 -25.32
CA GLU A 87 6.52 14.12 -26.72
C GLU A 87 5.55 13.07 -27.27
N PRO A 88 4.65 13.43 -28.21
CA PRO A 88 3.85 12.46 -28.94
C PRO A 88 4.76 11.54 -29.77
N GLY A 89 4.64 10.23 -29.57
CA GLY A 89 5.33 9.21 -30.32
C GLY A 89 4.57 8.75 -31.57
N PRO A 90 5.24 8.01 -32.48
CA PRO A 90 4.72 7.67 -33.80
C PRO A 90 3.53 6.69 -33.80
N THR A 91 3.25 6.02 -32.67
CA THR A 91 2.21 4.99 -32.54
C THR A 91 1.01 5.45 -31.71
N GLY A 92 0.79 6.77 -31.58
CA GLY A 92 -0.23 7.33 -30.69
C GLY A 92 0.08 7.16 -29.19
N ARG A 93 1.29 6.68 -28.86
CA ARG A 93 1.84 6.63 -27.49
C ARG A 93 2.70 7.86 -27.23
N PHE A 94 2.89 8.25 -25.98
CA PHE A 94 3.80 9.31 -25.57
C PHE A 94 5.18 8.73 -25.26
N VAL A 95 6.23 9.49 -25.58
CA VAL A 95 7.59 9.18 -25.16
C VAL A 95 7.95 10.10 -24.00
N LEU A 96 8.11 9.52 -22.81
CA LEU A 96 8.68 10.20 -21.64
C LEU A 96 10.18 9.95 -21.63
N ARG A 97 10.97 11.02 -21.73
CA ARG A 97 12.44 10.98 -21.67
C ARG A 97 12.91 11.67 -20.40
N LEU A 98 13.64 10.94 -19.58
CA LEU A 98 14.27 11.43 -18.35
C LEU A 98 15.78 11.50 -18.56
N VAL A 99 16.38 12.66 -18.36
CA VAL A 99 17.84 12.82 -18.43
C VAL A 99 18.42 12.84 -17.01
N LEU A 100 19.44 12.01 -16.78
CA LEU A 100 20.06 11.78 -15.48
C LEU A 100 21.53 12.17 -15.51
N ASP A 101 22.02 12.79 -14.44
CA ASP A 101 23.45 13.00 -14.21
C ASP A 101 24.06 11.78 -13.53
N ALA A 102 25.19 11.31 -14.07
CA ALA A 102 26.01 10.29 -13.44
C ALA A 102 26.93 10.94 -12.39
N PHE A 103 26.94 10.44 -11.18
CA PHE A 103 27.83 10.92 -10.13
C PHE A 103 28.40 9.76 -9.30
N PRO A 104 29.62 9.89 -8.75
CA PRO A 104 30.19 8.86 -7.89
C PRO A 104 29.47 8.80 -6.55
N ALA A 105 29.51 7.64 -5.90
CA ALA A 105 29.10 7.49 -4.51
C ALA A 105 29.82 8.53 -3.62
N PRO A 106 29.11 9.33 -2.79
CA PRO A 106 29.74 10.35 -1.94
C PRO A 106 30.87 9.84 -1.06
N GLU A 107 30.79 8.56 -0.68
CA GLU A 107 31.76 7.82 0.13
C GLU A 107 33.14 7.71 -0.53
N LEU A 108 33.21 7.84 -1.86
CA LEU A 108 34.47 7.85 -2.62
C LEU A 108 35.23 9.19 -2.51
N GLY A 109 34.53 10.27 -2.16
CA GLY A 109 35.10 11.61 -2.01
C GLY A 109 36.03 12.01 -3.16
N ASP A 110 37.24 12.45 -2.80
CA ASP A 110 38.23 12.94 -3.76
C ASP A 110 38.80 11.85 -4.67
N ALA A 111 38.77 10.60 -4.24
CA ALA A 111 39.30 9.48 -5.01
C ALA A 111 38.49 9.23 -6.29
N ALA A 112 37.23 9.68 -6.34
CA ALA A 112 36.42 9.62 -7.54
C ALA A 112 36.83 10.64 -8.61
N ARG A 113 37.51 11.74 -8.27
CA ARG A 113 37.87 12.81 -9.23
C ARG A 113 38.83 12.33 -10.32
N THR A 114 39.64 11.33 -10.02
CA THR A 114 40.61 10.73 -10.94
C THR A 114 40.14 9.38 -11.49
N ALA A 115 38.99 8.89 -11.04
CA ALA A 115 38.44 7.61 -11.48
C ALA A 115 37.50 7.80 -12.68
N VAL A 116 37.39 6.77 -13.51
CA VAL A 116 36.54 6.75 -14.70
C VAL A 116 35.24 6.00 -14.40
N VAL A 117 34.13 6.43 -15.00
CA VAL A 117 32.86 5.68 -14.93
C VAL A 117 33.06 4.28 -15.51
N LEU A 118 32.67 3.24 -14.77
CA LEU A 118 32.70 1.86 -15.24
C LEU A 118 31.61 1.65 -16.31
N PRO A 119 31.95 1.24 -17.55
CA PRO A 119 30.95 0.90 -18.55
C PRO A 119 30.23 -0.40 -18.19
N GLY A 120 28.93 -0.46 -18.44
CA GLY A 120 28.10 -1.62 -18.12
C GLY A 120 26.79 -1.64 -18.88
N THR A 121 26.05 -2.74 -18.74
CA THR A 121 24.67 -2.84 -19.21
C THR A 121 23.76 -2.13 -18.21
N LEU A 122 22.90 -1.27 -18.75
CA LEU A 122 21.93 -0.49 -17.99
C LEU A 122 20.53 -0.91 -18.37
N THR A 123 19.73 -1.28 -17.36
CA THR A 123 18.28 -1.43 -17.51
C THR A 123 17.60 -0.48 -16.53
N ALA A 124 16.43 0.01 -16.90
CA ALA A 124 15.69 0.92 -16.05
C ALA A 124 14.19 0.58 -16.10
N TRP A 125 13.52 0.80 -14.99
CA TRP A 125 12.06 0.76 -14.92
C TRP A 125 11.55 1.91 -14.06
N LEU A 126 10.39 2.40 -14.44
CA LEU A 126 9.68 3.45 -13.75
C LEU A 126 8.53 2.81 -12.97
N THR A 127 8.53 3.03 -11.67
CA THR A 127 7.46 2.64 -10.78
C THR A 127 6.67 3.89 -10.41
N TYR A 128 5.35 3.87 -10.58
CA TYR A 128 4.49 5.00 -10.23
C TYR A 128 3.16 4.48 -9.68
N GLY A 129 2.60 5.19 -8.71
CA GLY A 129 1.37 4.79 -8.03
C GLY A 129 0.25 5.79 -8.28
N SER A 130 -0.87 5.26 -8.75
CA SER A 130 -2.22 5.75 -8.44
C SER A 130 -3.08 4.51 -8.21
N PRO A 131 -3.70 4.38 -7.03
CA PRO A 131 -3.40 3.49 -5.89
C PRO A 131 -2.73 2.11 -6.11
N ILE A 132 -2.60 1.63 -7.35
CA ILE A 132 -1.90 0.40 -7.68
C ILE A 132 -0.51 0.78 -8.21
N LEU A 133 0.52 0.13 -7.67
CA LEU A 133 1.90 0.31 -8.13
C LEU A 133 2.03 -0.22 -9.56
N ALA A 134 2.07 0.69 -10.54
CA ALA A 134 2.35 0.37 -11.92
C ALA A 134 3.87 0.37 -12.16
N GLU A 135 4.33 -0.52 -13.04
CA GLU A 135 5.73 -0.63 -13.43
C GLU A 135 5.83 -0.60 -14.95
N VAL A 136 6.65 0.30 -15.48
CA VAL A 136 6.93 0.42 -16.91
C VAL A 136 8.42 0.28 -17.13
N VAL A 137 8.80 -0.69 -17.96
CA VAL A 137 10.20 -0.90 -18.35
C VAL A 137 10.60 0.15 -19.39
N ALA A 138 11.81 0.68 -19.28
CA ALA A 138 12.34 1.63 -20.24
C ALA A 138 12.37 1.01 -21.66
N SER A 139 11.85 1.73 -22.64
CA SER A 139 11.90 1.35 -24.05
C SER A 139 13.29 1.56 -24.64
N ALA A 140 14.07 2.51 -24.11
CA ALA A 140 15.45 2.74 -24.51
C ALA A 140 16.27 3.38 -23.38
N THR A 141 17.58 3.12 -23.41
CA THR A 141 18.59 3.82 -22.60
C THR A 141 19.70 4.29 -23.54
N SER A 142 20.16 5.53 -23.39
CA SER A 142 21.23 6.10 -24.23
C SER A 142 22.16 6.98 -23.40
N GLU A 143 23.47 6.91 -23.69
CA GLU A 143 24.44 7.79 -23.05
C GLU A 143 24.28 9.22 -23.56
N VAL A 144 24.33 10.17 -22.63
CA VAL A 144 24.37 11.61 -22.93
C VAL A 144 25.59 12.22 -22.27
N GLU A 145 25.98 13.43 -22.66
CA GLU A 145 27.12 14.12 -22.04
C GLU A 145 26.94 14.19 -20.52
N GLY A 146 27.83 13.55 -19.76
CA GLY A 146 27.82 13.51 -18.30
C GLY A 146 26.72 12.63 -17.66
N GLY A 147 26.03 11.78 -18.41
CA GLY A 147 24.83 11.14 -17.88
C GLY A 147 24.18 10.04 -18.72
N LEU A 148 22.91 9.77 -18.39
CA LEU A 148 22.07 8.76 -19.03
C LEU A 148 20.71 9.35 -19.38
N ALA A 149 20.24 9.15 -20.61
CA ALA A 149 18.84 9.37 -20.96
C ALA A 149 18.08 8.04 -20.94
N VAL A 150 16.94 8.02 -20.25
CA VAL A 150 16.04 6.88 -20.15
C VAL A 150 14.71 7.25 -20.78
N GLU A 151 14.22 6.43 -21.71
CA GLU A 151 12.98 6.68 -22.43
C GLU A 151 11.93 5.61 -22.12
N PHE A 152 10.68 6.04 -21.95
CA PHE A 152 9.52 5.19 -21.70
C PHE A 152 8.45 5.47 -22.75
N SER A 153 7.82 4.41 -23.28
CA SER A 153 6.67 4.52 -24.17
C SER A 153 5.37 4.32 -23.39
N LEU A 154 4.63 5.40 -23.19
CA LEU A 154 3.45 5.48 -22.33
C LEU A 154 2.17 5.65 -23.17
N THR A 155 1.06 5.06 -22.75
CA THR A 155 -0.27 5.47 -23.22
C THR A 155 -0.61 6.88 -22.68
N LEU A 156 -1.70 7.49 -23.18
CA LEU A 156 -2.18 8.76 -22.63
C LEU A 156 -2.46 8.66 -21.12
N ALA A 157 -3.13 7.59 -20.69
CA ALA A 157 -3.45 7.34 -19.29
C ALA A 157 -2.18 7.10 -18.45
N GLU A 158 -1.22 6.31 -18.94
CA GLU A 158 0.06 6.08 -18.25
C GLU A 158 0.87 7.38 -18.11
N ARG A 159 0.91 8.21 -19.16
CA ARG A 159 1.55 9.53 -19.13
C ARG A 159 0.93 10.40 -18.03
N ASP A 160 -0.39 10.49 -18.00
CA ASP A 160 -1.08 11.34 -17.04
C ASP A 160 -0.91 10.83 -15.61
N ALA A 161 -0.95 9.51 -15.41
CA ALA A 161 -0.66 8.89 -14.12
C ALA A 161 0.78 9.14 -13.65
N VAL A 162 1.78 9.05 -14.53
CA VAL A 162 3.19 9.36 -14.20
C VAL A 162 3.37 10.83 -13.86
N LEU A 163 2.82 11.74 -14.67
CA LEU A 163 2.92 13.18 -14.41
C LEU A 163 2.14 13.60 -13.16
N TRP A 164 1.06 12.90 -12.86
CA TRP A 164 0.35 13.04 -11.60
C TRP A 164 1.22 12.54 -10.43
N ALA A 165 1.84 11.37 -10.55
CA ALA A 165 2.73 10.81 -9.53
C ALA A 165 3.93 11.72 -9.25
N PHE A 166 4.48 12.41 -10.26
CA PHE A 166 5.55 13.39 -10.04
C PHE A 166 5.09 14.59 -9.18
N ARG A 167 3.79 14.88 -9.14
CA ARG A 167 3.22 16.00 -8.37
C ARG A 167 2.75 15.59 -6.98
N SER A 168 2.51 14.29 -6.73
CA SER A 168 1.98 13.80 -5.47
C SER A 168 3.07 13.46 -4.45
N GLU A 169 2.68 13.30 -3.19
CA GLU A 169 3.60 12.85 -2.13
C GLU A 169 4.07 11.40 -2.34
N GLN A 170 3.26 10.57 -3.00
CA GLN A 170 3.64 9.19 -3.32
C GLN A 170 4.83 9.14 -4.29
N GLY A 171 4.98 10.16 -5.13
CA GLY A 171 6.07 10.26 -6.10
C GLY A 171 5.97 9.20 -7.20
N ALA A 172 6.87 9.30 -8.16
CA ALA A 172 7.29 8.14 -8.94
C ALA A 172 8.73 7.79 -8.57
N ARG A 173 9.14 6.56 -8.86
CA ARG A 173 10.48 6.07 -8.57
C ARG A 173 11.06 5.44 -9.81
N LEU A 174 12.19 5.96 -10.25
CA LEU A 174 13.00 5.37 -11.30
C LEU A 174 14.05 4.46 -10.67
N THR A 175 14.07 3.19 -11.06
CA THR A 175 15.14 2.28 -10.65
C THR A 175 16.03 2.01 -11.84
N VAL A 176 17.33 2.25 -11.69
CA VAL A 176 18.36 1.95 -12.69
C VAL A 176 19.22 0.80 -12.18
N THR A 177 19.23 -0.30 -12.92
CA THR A 177 20.08 -1.46 -12.66
C THR A 177 21.32 -1.39 -13.52
N ARG A 178 22.49 -1.51 -12.88
CA ARG A 178 23.80 -1.46 -13.50
C ARG A 178 24.46 -2.82 -13.35
N ALA A 179 24.81 -3.44 -14.47
CA ALA A 179 25.51 -4.72 -14.50
C ALA A 179 26.80 -4.61 -15.33
N ALA A 180 27.93 -5.02 -14.76
CA ALA A 180 29.21 -4.95 -15.45
C ALA A 180 30.05 -6.21 -15.13
N PRO A 181 30.74 -6.79 -16.12
CA PRO A 181 31.64 -7.91 -15.88
C PRO A 181 32.88 -7.42 -15.11
N LEU A 182 33.19 -8.10 -14.00
CA LEU A 182 34.28 -7.79 -13.08
C LEU A 182 35.06 -9.06 -12.71
N ALA A 183 36.30 -8.88 -12.29
CA ALA A 183 37.09 -9.91 -11.64
C ALA A 183 37.06 -9.69 -10.12
N VAL A 184 36.55 -10.67 -9.38
CA VAL A 184 36.42 -10.63 -7.91
C VAL A 184 37.40 -11.62 -7.27
N PRO A 185 37.94 -11.34 -6.07
CA PRO A 185 38.88 -12.25 -5.40
C PRO A 185 38.29 -13.66 -5.21
N ALA A 186 38.98 -14.69 -5.68
CA ALA A 186 38.63 -16.08 -5.43
C ALA A 186 39.27 -16.52 -4.10
N GLY A 187 38.50 -16.67 -3.02
CA GLY A 187 39.07 -17.19 -1.76
C GLY A 187 38.32 -16.95 -0.45
N SER A 188 37.31 -16.08 -0.40
CA SER A 188 36.35 -16.05 0.71
C SER A 188 35.25 -17.06 0.39
N ALA A 189 35.00 -18.02 1.29
CA ALA A 189 33.87 -18.94 1.16
C ALA A 189 32.60 -18.14 0.80
N PRO A 190 31.74 -18.61 -0.12
CA PRO A 190 30.55 -17.86 -0.50
C PRO A 190 29.73 -17.62 0.75
N VAL A 191 29.77 -16.40 1.28
CA VAL A 191 28.72 -15.93 2.16
C VAL A 191 27.48 -16.00 1.27
N ARG A 192 26.59 -16.95 1.56
CA ARG A 192 25.25 -16.94 1.00
C ARG A 192 24.68 -15.59 1.34
N LEU A 193 24.65 -14.68 0.36
CA LEU A 193 23.84 -13.49 0.41
C LEU A 193 22.40 -13.97 0.40
N VAL A 194 21.85 -14.18 1.59
CA VAL A 194 20.41 -14.12 1.77
C VAL A 194 20.04 -12.68 1.41
N PRO A 195 19.03 -12.45 0.54
CA PRO A 195 18.53 -11.11 0.26
C PRO A 195 18.29 -10.38 1.59
N LEU A 196 18.73 -9.13 1.70
CA LEU A 196 18.61 -8.35 2.94
C LEU A 196 17.15 -8.21 3.42
N GLU A 197 16.20 -8.49 2.53
CA GLU A 197 14.76 -8.58 2.79
C GLU A 197 14.37 -9.70 3.78
N TRP A 198 15.28 -10.64 4.08
CA TRP A 198 15.02 -11.82 4.93
C TRP A 198 15.82 -11.83 6.25
N VAL A 199 16.50 -10.73 6.59
CA VAL A 199 17.16 -10.57 7.91
C VAL A 199 16.53 -9.39 8.65
N ALA A 200 15.24 -9.55 8.95
CA ALA A 200 14.56 -8.77 9.97
C ALA A 200 14.23 -9.69 11.15
N GLU A 201 15.25 -10.29 11.78
CA GLU A 201 15.21 -10.75 13.17
C GLU A 201 16.59 -11.29 13.57
N ALA A 202 17.01 -10.97 14.80
CA ALA A 202 18.23 -11.42 15.48
C ALA A 202 19.57 -10.74 15.09
N ALA A 203 19.75 -9.50 15.53
CA ALA A 203 21.03 -9.02 16.07
C ALA A 203 20.82 -7.84 17.04
N VAL A 204 20.86 -8.13 18.34
CA VAL A 204 20.94 -7.12 19.40
C VAL A 204 22.33 -6.47 19.36
N PRO A 205 22.49 -5.14 19.23
CA PRO A 205 23.73 -4.48 19.61
C PRO A 205 23.67 -4.14 21.10
N GLN A 206 24.64 -4.64 21.85
CA GLN A 206 24.92 -4.18 23.21
C GLN A 206 25.20 -2.67 23.20
N LEU A 207 24.26 -1.87 23.69
CA LEU A 207 24.45 -0.46 23.97
C LEU A 207 25.42 -0.30 25.15
N ARG A 208 26.63 0.21 24.85
CA ARG A 208 27.48 0.87 25.85
C ARG A 208 26.81 2.19 26.23
N MET A 209 26.27 2.24 27.45
CA MET A 209 25.85 3.49 28.08
C MET A 209 27.03 4.46 28.18
N SER A 210 26.95 5.57 27.45
CA SER A 210 27.74 6.77 27.71
C SER A 210 26.81 7.77 28.38
N ILE A 211 27.11 8.11 29.63
CA ILE A 211 26.39 9.10 30.42
C ILE A 211 26.69 10.47 29.81
N LEU A 212 25.67 11.11 29.22
CA LEU A 212 25.69 12.52 28.86
C LEU A 212 25.13 13.33 30.04
N GLU A 213 25.89 14.32 30.49
CA GLU A 213 25.51 15.27 31.52
C GLU A 213 24.29 16.11 31.10
N PRO A 214 23.42 16.51 32.04
CA PRO A 214 22.22 17.28 31.73
C PRO A 214 22.59 18.71 31.28
N VAL A 215 22.09 19.10 30.11
CA VAL A 215 22.11 20.49 29.63
C VAL A 215 21.00 21.25 30.34
N GLU A 216 21.35 22.27 31.12
CA GLU A 216 20.43 23.22 31.73
C GLU A 216 19.71 24.03 30.64
N GLY A 217 18.38 23.84 30.53
CA GLY A 217 17.52 24.70 29.72
C GLY A 217 17.20 26.02 30.44
N PRO A 218 16.92 27.11 29.71
CA PRO A 218 16.62 28.41 30.30
C PRO A 218 15.26 28.39 31.02
N VAL A 219 15.24 29.00 32.20
CA VAL A 219 14.06 29.24 33.04
C VAL A 219 13.12 30.21 32.32
N VAL A 220 11.89 29.77 32.04
CA VAL A 220 10.80 30.62 31.55
C VAL A 220 10.02 31.14 32.75
N GLU A 221 10.00 32.45 32.94
CA GLU A 221 9.16 33.11 33.96
C GLU A 221 7.67 33.01 33.59
N PRO A 222 6.76 32.83 34.58
CA PRO A 222 5.34 32.75 34.32
C PRO A 222 4.75 34.12 33.98
N VAL A 223 4.03 34.18 32.85
CA VAL A 223 3.23 35.34 32.43
C VAL A 223 1.87 35.32 33.15
N GLU A 224 1.53 36.39 33.86
CA GLU A 224 0.23 36.58 34.50
C GLU A 224 -0.86 36.85 33.44
N VAL A 225 -1.93 36.07 33.49
CA VAL A 225 -3.14 36.25 32.65
C VAL A 225 -4.17 37.06 33.45
N PRO A 226 -4.74 38.16 32.90
CA PRO A 226 -5.76 38.92 33.61
C PRO A 226 -7.12 38.19 33.62
N VAL A 227 -7.76 38.25 34.79
CA VAL A 227 -9.10 37.72 35.08
C VAL A 227 -10.15 38.51 34.29
N ILE A 228 -10.96 37.82 33.48
CA ILE A 228 -12.14 38.38 32.82
C ILE A 228 -13.38 38.07 33.67
N GLU A 229 -14.11 39.11 34.08
CA GLU A 229 -15.39 39.02 34.79
C GLU A 229 -16.48 38.34 33.95
N ARG A 230 -17.22 37.44 34.59
CA ARG A 230 -18.31 36.65 34.03
C ARG A 230 -19.56 37.53 33.90
N VAL A 231 -20.07 37.70 32.67
CA VAL A 231 -21.38 38.31 32.40
C VAL A 231 -22.41 37.18 32.28
N GLU A 232 -23.49 37.25 33.07
CA GLU A 232 -24.63 36.31 33.01
C GLU A 232 -25.51 36.59 31.77
N PRO A 233 -25.94 35.57 31.02
CA PRO A 233 -26.89 35.74 29.92
C PRO A 233 -28.35 35.66 30.39
N ASP A 234 -29.20 36.52 29.79
CA ASP A 234 -30.65 36.58 29.99
C ASP A 234 -31.40 35.32 29.49
N PRO A 235 -32.56 34.97 30.08
CA PRO A 235 -33.32 33.78 29.74
C PRO A 235 -34.15 33.92 28.44
N ILE A 236 -34.10 32.87 27.62
CA ILE A 236 -34.89 32.69 26.38
C ILE A 236 -36.32 32.24 26.73
N PRO A 237 -37.38 32.77 26.09
CA PRO A 237 -38.75 32.35 26.34
C PRO A 237 -39.10 31.01 25.65
N VAL A 238 -39.81 30.15 26.38
CA VAL A 238 -40.32 28.84 25.95
C VAL A 238 -41.57 29.02 25.10
N LEU A 239 -41.61 28.39 23.93
CA LEU A 239 -42.80 28.23 23.08
C LEU A 239 -43.48 26.88 23.37
N GLU A 240 -44.77 26.91 23.70
CA GLU A 240 -45.63 25.73 23.88
C GLU A 240 -45.99 25.09 22.51
N PRO A 241 -46.06 23.75 22.40
CA PRO A 241 -46.51 23.09 21.19
C PRO A 241 -48.04 22.93 21.13
N ASP A 242 -48.62 23.25 19.97
CA ASP A 242 -50.01 22.99 19.59
C ASP A 242 -50.21 21.49 19.21
N PRO A 243 -51.42 20.92 19.33
CA PRO A 243 -51.65 19.47 19.28
C PRO A 243 -51.91 18.93 17.86
N ASP A 244 -51.42 17.71 17.61
CA ASP A 244 -51.63 16.92 16.40
C ASP A 244 -53.11 16.56 16.14
N PRO A 245 -53.52 16.39 14.87
CA PRO A 245 -54.75 15.71 14.52
C PRO A 245 -54.56 14.19 14.34
N ILE A 246 -55.61 13.49 14.77
CA ILE A 246 -55.94 12.07 14.70
C ILE A 246 -55.99 11.58 13.24
N ILE A 247 -55.58 10.32 12.94
CA ILE A 247 -56.35 9.29 12.19
C ILE A 247 -55.58 7.96 11.96
N GLU A 248 -56.27 6.89 12.38
CA GLU A 248 -56.43 5.51 11.85
C GLU A 248 -55.31 4.46 11.79
N THR A 249 -55.46 3.51 12.72
CA THR A 249 -55.26 2.07 12.63
C THR A 249 -55.56 1.41 11.28
N PHE A 250 -54.61 0.61 10.79
CA PHE A 250 -54.86 -0.70 10.17
C PHE A 250 -53.73 -1.67 10.59
N GLY A 251 -54.12 -2.86 11.06
CA GLY A 251 -53.20 -3.90 11.51
C GLY A 251 -52.79 -4.86 10.41
N ALA A 252 -51.63 -5.52 10.61
CA ALA A 252 -51.39 -6.91 10.26
C ALA A 252 -50.08 -7.38 10.92
N ASP A 253 -50.18 -8.53 11.58
CA ASP A 253 -49.08 -9.32 12.15
C ASP A 253 -48.01 -9.69 11.11
N VAL A 254 -46.73 -9.48 11.42
CA VAL A 254 -45.66 -10.48 11.20
C VAL A 254 -44.56 -10.23 12.24
N ALA A 255 -44.20 -11.28 12.98
CA ALA A 255 -43.12 -11.29 13.96
C ALA A 255 -41.73 -11.08 13.29
N GLY A 256 -41.07 -9.99 13.65
CA GLY A 256 -39.67 -9.73 13.34
C GLY A 256 -38.99 -9.12 14.56
N SER A 257 -38.08 -9.88 15.16
CA SER A 257 -37.25 -9.47 16.31
C SER A 257 -36.34 -8.30 15.94
N ALA A 258 -36.77 -7.09 16.28
CA ALA A 258 -35.99 -5.87 16.22
C ALA A 258 -35.07 -5.77 17.45
N ARG A 259 -33.76 -5.64 17.20
CA ARG A 259 -32.80 -5.15 18.20
C ARG A 259 -32.89 -3.62 18.19
N LEU A 260 -33.32 -3.08 19.32
CA LEU A 260 -33.49 -1.66 19.57
C LEU A 260 -32.12 -1.02 19.81
N VAL A 261 -31.68 -0.13 18.91
CA VAL A 261 -30.63 0.86 19.18
C VAL A 261 -31.35 2.17 19.49
N VAL A 262 -31.29 2.62 20.75
CA VAL A 262 -31.67 3.98 21.13
C VAL A 262 -30.42 4.63 21.71
N GLY A 263 -29.85 5.54 20.93
CA GLY A 263 -28.99 6.58 21.46
C GLY A 263 -29.84 7.70 22.06
N SER A 264 -29.41 8.26 23.18
CA SER A 264 -29.43 9.71 23.39
C SER A 264 -28.71 10.08 24.69
N ARG A 265 -27.95 11.16 24.56
CA ARG A 265 -27.23 11.90 25.60
C ARG A 265 -28.19 12.38 26.71
N LEU A 266 -27.72 12.38 27.96
CA LEU A 266 -28.02 13.42 28.94
C LEU A 266 -27.06 13.33 30.14
N THR A 267 -26.19 14.34 30.24
CA THR A 267 -25.40 14.65 31.43
C THR A 267 -26.28 15.44 32.40
N GLY A 268 -26.39 14.99 33.66
CA GLY A 268 -27.16 15.70 34.69
C GLY A 268 -26.89 15.17 36.09
N LEU A 269 -26.09 15.93 36.85
CA LEU A 269 -25.83 15.86 38.30
C LEU A 269 -27.02 15.42 39.16
N MET A 270 -26.82 14.40 40.01
CA MET A 270 -27.37 14.32 41.38
C MET A 270 -26.46 13.43 42.24
N ALA A 271 -26.07 13.96 43.40
CA ALA A 271 -25.36 13.25 44.47
C ALA A 271 -26.34 12.67 45.50
N VAL A 272 -25.81 11.92 46.49
CA VAL A 272 -26.43 11.30 47.70
C VAL A 272 -26.83 9.82 47.49
N ALA A 273 -26.47 8.81 48.29
CA ALA A 273 -25.56 8.62 49.43
C ALA A 273 -25.42 7.10 49.73
N ALA A 274 -24.36 6.76 50.50
CA ALA A 274 -24.13 5.53 51.30
C ALA A 274 -23.95 4.21 50.52
N ASP A 275 -22.96 3.35 50.78
CA ASP A 275 -22.35 2.95 52.05
C ASP A 275 -20.91 2.43 51.81
N GLU A 276 -19.96 2.83 52.64
CA GLU A 276 -18.68 2.13 52.82
C GLU A 276 -18.83 1.02 53.87
N PRO A 277 -17.85 0.11 54.01
CA PRO A 277 -16.93 0.34 55.12
C PRO A 277 -15.45 0.17 54.78
N THR A 278 -14.69 1.26 54.98
CA THR A 278 -13.48 1.38 55.83
C THR A 278 -12.85 0.10 56.38
N ALA A 279 -11.54 -0.09 56.13
CA ALA A 279 -10.41 0.29 57.01
C ALA A 279 -9.17 -0.59 56.69
N GLY A 280 -7.92 -0.12 56.70
CA GLY A 280 -7.36 1.16 57.07
C GLY A 280 -5.86 1.22 56.71
N PHE A 281 -5.41 2.42 56.36
CA PHE A 281 -4.02 2.82 56.21
C PHE A 281 -3.34 3.04 57.57
N ALA A 282 -2.02 2.90 57.60
CA ALA A 282 -1.18 3.77 58.44
C ALA A 282 0.21 3.94 57.81
N LEU A 283 0.41 5.13 57.23
CA LEU A 283 1.70 5.72 56.91
C LEU A 283 2.20 6.49 58.13
N ALA A 284 3.49 6.41 58.47
CA ALA A 284 4.13 7.39 59.34
C ALA A 284 5.58 7.62 58.92
N ALA A 285 5.86 8.86 58.50
CA ALA A 285 7.19 9.39 58.26
C ALA A 285 7.61 10.28 59.44
N ARG A 286 8.90 10.21 59.86
CA ARG A 286 9.76 11.32 60.35
C ARG A 286 11.01 10.78 61.04
N GLY A 287 12.17 11.39 60.78
CA GLY A 287 13.31 11.38 61.70
C GLY A 287 14.69 11.39 61.04
N ARG A 288 15.45 12.47 61.25
CA ARG A 288 16.74 12.82 60.63
C ARG A 288 17.90 12.61 61.64
N LEU A 289 19.12 12.46 61.10
CA LEU A 289 20.45 12.85 61.61
C LEU A 289 21.28 11.93 62.56
N VAL A 290 22.47 11.56 62.03
CA VAL A 290 23.84 11.67 62.60
C VAL A 290 24.35 10.67 63.66
N GLY A 291 25.35 9.87 63.26
CA GLY A 291 26.71 10.00 63.81
C GLY A 291 27.28 8.89 64.72
N LEU A 292 28.48 8.43 64.32
CA LEU A 292 29.62 7.92 65.12
C LEU A 292 29.73 6.43 65.49
N ASP A 293 30.63 5.79 64.74
CA ASP A 293 31.87 5.11 65.17
C ASP A 293 31.89 3.82 66.04
N ARG A 294 32.59 2.84 65.45
CA ARG A 294 33.47 1.80 66.03
C ARG A 294 32.89 0.77 67.02
N ALA A 295 32.80 -0.47 66.52
CA ALA A 295 33.21 -1.66 67.28
C ALA A 295 33.89 -2.70 66.37
N VAL A 296 35.18 -2.89 66.60
CA VAL A 296 35.98 -4.05 66.19
C VAL A 296 35.67 -5.19 67.17
N VAL A 297 35.60 -6.45 66.71
CA VAL A 297 36.23 -7.66 67.32
C VAL A 297 35.70 -8.98 66.72
N ARG A 298 36.64 -9.67 66.06
CA ARG A 298 36.97 -11.11 66.00
C ARG A 298 36.04 -12.16 65.38
N ASP A 299 36.47 -12.54 64.18
CA ASP A 299 36.67 -13.89 63.64
C ASP A 299 37.21 -14.93 64.65
N HIS A 300 36.54 -16.09 64.74
CA HIS A 300 37.14 -17.35 65.18
C HIS A 300 36.52 -18.58 64.47
N ARG A 301 37.35 -19.18 63.61
CA ARG A 301 37.78 -20.60 63.60
C ARG A 301 36.86 -21.70 63.06
N THR A 302 37.28 -22.13 61.87
CA THR A 302 37.35 -23.47 61.26
C THR A 302 37.80 -24.64 62.16
N GLY A 303 37.25 -25.83 61.84
CA GLY A 303 37.86 -27.16 61.98
C GLY A 303 36.84 -28.30 62.18
N PRO A 304 37.14 -29.57 61.85
CA PRO A 304 37.98 -30.10 60.77
C PRO A 304 37.26 -31.18 59.89
N ILE A 305 37.82 -31.40 58.70
CA ILE A 305 37.44 -32.41 57.71
C ILE A 305 38.07 -33.75 58.09
N VAL A 306 37.24 -34.81 58.17
CA VAL A 306 37.70 -36.22 58.20
C VAL A 306 37.02 -36.94 57.02
N ARG A 307 37.80 -37.27 55.99
CA ARG A 307 37.39 -38.17 54.90
C ARG A 307 38.07 -39.52 55.12
N ASP A 308 37.25 -40.55 55.29
CA ASP A 308 37.69 -41.93 55.41
C ASP A 308 38.03 -42.50 54.01
N HIS A 309 39.18 -43.17 53.93
CA HIS A 309 39.74 -43.77 52.73
C HIS A 309 39.58 -45.29 52.83
N ARG A 310 38.70 -45.87 52.02
CA ARG A 310 38.71 -47.31 51.75
C ARG A 310 38.45 -47.62 50.28
N THR A 311 39.51 -47.93 49.55
CA THR A 311 39.47 -48.62 48.26
C THR A 311 40.60 -49.68 48.28
N PRO A 312 40.35 -50.95 47.86
CA PRO A 312 41.29 -52.05 48.08
C PRO A 312 42.49 -52.02 47.12
N ARG A 313 43.64 -52.47 47.63
CA ARG A 313 44.93 -52.57 46.95
C ARG A 313 44.93 -53.68 45.88
N ILE A 314 45.28 -53.34 44.65
CA ILE A 314 45.65 -54.28 43.58
C ILE A 314 47.19 -54.44 43.58
N PRO A 315 47.74 -55.67 43.54
CA PRO A 315 49.19 -55.89 43.54
C PRO A 315 49.87 -55.50 42.21
N ARG A 316 51.05 -54.88 42.32
CA ARG A 316 51.92 -54.45 41.22
C ARG A 316 52.57 -55.62 40.50
N ILE A 317 52.45 -55.65 39.17
CA ILE A 317 53.24 -56.50 38.26
C ILE A 317 54.57 -55.77 37.95
N PRO A 318 55.75 -56.42 38.04
CA PRO A 318 57.02 -55.80 37.69
C PRO A 318 57.14 -55.58 36.16
N ARG A 319 57.44 -54.34 35.75
CA ARG A 319 57.73 -53.97 34.35
C ARG A 319 59.17 -54.35 33.99
N ILE A 320 59.31 -55.04 32.87
CA ILE A 320 60.58 -55.35 32.20
C ILE A 320 61.05 -54.07 31.46
N PRO A 321 62.33 -53.68 31.51
CA PRO A 321 62.84 -52.52 30.78
C PRO A 321 62.94 -52.82 29.28
N VAL A 322 62.42 -51.92 28.45
CA VAL A 322 62.64 -51.89 27.00
C VAL A 322 63.54 -50.69 26.71
N ASP A 323 64.74 -50.95 26.21
CA ASP A 323 65.66 -49.93 25.70
C ASP A 323 65.10 -49.31 24.42
N VAL A 324 64.84 -48.00 24.46
CA VAL A 324 64.48 -47.18 23.29
C VAL A 324 65.73 -46.39 22.88
N PRO A 325 66.27 -46.55 21.67
CA PRO A 325 67.43 -45.79 21.22
C PRO A 325 67.08 -44.31 20.98
N GLU A 326 67.93 -43.40 21.46
CA GLU A 326 67.80 -41.95 21.27
C GLU A 326 67.92 -41.57 19.78
N PRO A 327 67.03 -40.70 19.24
CA PRO A 327 67.20 -40.16 17.90
C PRO A 327 68.32 -39.12 17.86
N SER A 328 69.15 -39.21 16.81
CA SER A 328 70.25 -38.28 16.55
C SER A 328 69.75 -36.84 16.30
N PRO A 329 70.52 -35.82 16.70
CA PRO A 329 70.11 -34.42 16.54
C PRO A 329 70.14 -33.99 15.07
N THR A 330 68.98 -33.67 14.52
CA THR A 330 68.82 -33.08 13.18
C THR A 330 69.14 -31.59 13.24
N VAL A 331 70.08 -31.15 12.40
CA VAL A 331 70.38 -29.73 12.18
C VAL A 331 69.17 -29.07 11.51
N PRO A 332 68.59 -27.97 12.03
CA PRO A 332 67.46 -27.31 11.39
C PRO A 332 67.92 -26.62 10.09
N GLU A 333 67.32 -26.99 8.96
CA GLU A 333 67.43 -26.24 7.71
C GLU A 333 66.83 -24.84 7.87
N PRO A 334 67.41 -23.81 7.23
CA PRO A 334 66.87 -22.45 7.25
C PRO A 334 65.47 -22.42 6.63
N PRO A 335 64.53 -21.59 7.15
CA PRO A 335 63.17 -21.54 6.64
C PRO A 335 63.17 -21.11 5.17
N VAL A 336 62.63 -21.97 4.31
CA VAL A 336 62.28 -21.64 2.93
C VAL A 336 61.22 -20.55 2.98
N VAL A 337 61.57 -19.33 2.54
CA VAL A 337 60.60 -18.25 2.35
C VAL A 337 59.70 -18.67 1.18
N VAL A 338 58.54 -19.25 1.49
CA VAL A 338 57.49 -19.50 0.49
C VAL A 338 56.96 -18.13 0.06
N PRO A 339 57.08 -17.73 -1.22
CA PRO A 339 56.49 -16.48 -1.67
C PRO A 339 54.97 -16.52 -1.40
N PRO A 340 54.36 -15.42 -0.94
CA PRO A 340 52.92 -15.38 -0.69
C PRO A 340 52.18 -15.81 -1.96
N ALA A 341 51.25 -16.75 -1.81
CA ALA A 341 50.45 -17.23 -2.93
C ALA A 341 49.75 -16.03 -3.60
N GLU A 342 49.91 -15.91 -4.91
CA GLU A 342 49.31 -14.83 -5.68
C GLU A 342 47.78 -14.92 -5.60
N GLN A 343 47.13 -13.83 -5.16
CA GLN A 343 45.67 -13.74 -5.04
C GLN A 343 45.03 -14.09 -6.39
N GLN A 344 44.17 -15.11 -6.38
CA GLN A 344 43.41 -15.51 -7.55
C GLN A 344 42.09 -14.75 -7.63
N TYR A 345 41.54 -14.65 -8.83
CA TYR A 345 40.27 -13.98 -9.14
C TYR A 345 39.36 -14.88 -9.97
N SER A 346 38.06 -14.62 -9.95
CA SER A 346 37.07 -15.24 -10.83
C SER A 346 36.19 -14.17 -11.47
N SER A 347 35.59 -14.48 -12.63
CA SER A 347 34.68 -13.56 -13.31
C SER A 347 33.29 -13.56 -12.67
N ALA A 348 32.74 -12.38 -12.44
CA ALA A 348 31.38 -12.16 -11.95
C ALA A 348 30.73 -10.97 -12.68
N THR A 349 29.41 -10.97 -12.78
CA THR A 349 28.64 -9.83 -13.32
C THR A 349 27.65 -9.36 -12.27
N PRO A 350 28.11 -8.64 -11.22
CA PRO A 350 27.22 -8.13 -10.19
C PRO A 350 26.20 -7.15 -10.80
N SER A 351 24.99 -7.17 -10.24
CA SER A 351 23.88 -6.29 -10.60
C SER A 351 23.56 -5.39 -9.42
N LEU A 352 23.70 -4.08 -9.59
CA LEU A 352 23.48 -3.08 -8.54
C LEU A 352 22.37 -2.11 -8.95
N GLN A 353 21.40 -1.93 -8.06
CA GLN A 353 20.29 -0.99 -8.26
C GLN A 353 20.59 0.36 -7.62
N CYS A 354 20.20 1.44 -8.29
CA CYS A 354 20.03 2.74 -7.67
C CYS A 354 18.66 3.30 -8.00
N THR A 355 18.06 3.95 -7.01
CA THR A 355 16.72 4.52 -7.10
C THR A 355 16.81 6.04 -7.13
N VAL A 356 16.00 6.65 -7.98
CA VAL A 356 15.82 8.09 -8.11
C VAL A 356 14.35 8.37 -7.84
N ASP A 357 14.07 9.07 -6.74
CA ASP A 357 12.73 9.56 -6.46
C ASP A 357 12.43 10.73 -7.40
N LEU A 358 11.35 10.59 -8.17
CA LEU A 358 10.88 11.55 -9.15
C LEU A 358 9.69 12.29 -8.55
N ARG A 359 9.98 13.49 -8.05
CA ARG A 359 8.99 14.44 -7.57
C ARG A 359 9.35 15.85 -8.04
N PHE A 360 8.34 16.63 -8.40
CA PHE A 360 8.50 18.07 -8.46
C PHE A 360 8.61 18.60 -7.03
N ASP A 361 9.43 19.62 -6.84
CA ASP A 361 9.50 20.33 -5.55
C ASP A 361 8.66 21.61 -5.71
N PRO A 362 7.62 21.83 -4.90
CA PRO A 362 6.79 23.03 -4.99
C PRO A 362 7.56 24.34 -4.86
N ALA A 363 8.63 24.38 -4.07
CA ALA A 363 9.46 25.57 -3.90
C ALA A 363 10.30 25.87 -5.14
N VAL A 364 10.70 24.83 -5.88
CA VAL A 364 11.52 24.96 -7.10
C VAL A 364 10.63 25.11 -8.35
N HIS A 365 9.43 24.52 -8.35
CA HIS A 365 8.55 24.42 -9.52
C HIS A 365 7.13 24.93 -9.24
N PRO A 366 6.93 26.17 -8.74
CA PRO A 366 5.61 26.67 -8.33
C PRO A 366 4.60 26.77 -9.48
N TYR A 367 5.07 26.78 -10.74
CA TYR A 367 4.22 26.77 -11.93
C TYR A 367 3.57 25.40 -12.21
N VAL A 368 4.09 24.32 -11.62
CA VAL A 368 3.54 22.95 -11.73
C VAL A 368 2.42 22.73 -10.72
N TYR A 369 2.48 23.43 -9.59
CA TYR A 369 1.53 23.30 -8.50
C TYR A 369 0.47 24.41 -8.54
N PRO A 370 -0.82 24.08 -8.60
CA PRO A 370 -1.87 25.10 -8.52
C PRO A 370 -1.76 25.87 -7.19
N GLY A 371 -1.79 27.21 -7.24
CA GLY A 371 -1.94 28.07 -6.05
C GLY A 371 -0.66 28.54 -5.35
N THR A 372 0.55 28.12 -5.76
CA THR A 372 1.81 28.58 -5.12
C THR A 372 2.45 29.81 -5.78
N GLY A 373 1.79 30.38 -6.78
CA GLY A 373 2.26 31.57 -7.50
C GLY A 373 2.24 32.84 -6.64
N SER A 374 3.42 33.30 -6.25
CA SER A 374 3.64 34.63 -5.67
C SER A 374 3.30 35.76 -6.65
N GLY A 375 2.45 36.71 -6.23
CA GLY A 375 2.60 38.14 -6.59
C GLY A 375 1.80 38.73 -7.76
N GLY A 376 0.93 37.97 -8.43
CA GLY A 376 -0.05 38.55 -9.37
C GLY A 376 -1.32 38.98 -8.63
N SER A 377 -1.90 40.13 -8.97
CA SER A 377 -3.24 40.49 -8.49
C SER A 377 -4.20 39.35 -8.89
N ALA A 378 -4.80 38.69 -7.90
CA ALA A 378 -5.76 37.62 -8.17
C ALA A 378 -6.84 38.13 -9.14
N PRO A 379 -7.25 37.34 -10.14
CA PRO A 379 -8.36 37.70 -11.02
C PRO A 379 -9.59 38.03 -10.18
N SER A 380 -10.20 39.19 -10.43
CA SER A 380 -11.45 39.55 -9.77
C SER A 380 -12.59 38.79 -10.45
N TYR A 381 -13.31 38.00 -9.66
CA TYR A 381 -14.45 37.22 -10.12
C TYR A 381 -15.77 37.84 -9.70
N GLU A 382 -16.79 37.62 -10.52
CA GLU A 382 -18.20 37.83 -10.16
C GLU A 382 -18.92 36.49 -10.17
N ARG A 383 -19.69 36.20 -9.12
CA ARG A 383 -20.42 34.93 -8.98
C ARG A 383 -21.83 35.04 -9.52
N LEU A 384 -22.18 34.14 -10.43
CA LEU A 384 -23.54 33.88 -10.89
C LEU A 384 -23.98 32.51 -10.40
N LEU A 385 -25.24 32.38 -9.99
CA LEU A 385 -25.83 31.11 -9.58
C LEU A 385 -26.89 30.72 -10.60
N LEU A 386 -26.74 29.55 -11.21
CA LEU A 386 -27.73 28.98 -12.12
C LEU A 386 -28.29 27.68 -11.54
N GLU A 387 -29.56 27.43 -11.79
CA GLU A 387 -30.25 26.24 -11.32
C GLU A 387 -30.23 25.14 -12.40
N HIS A 388 -29.94 23.91 -12.00
CA HIS A 388 -30.02 22.71 -12.82
C HIS A 388 -30.47 21.55 -11.93
N ASP A 389 -31.49 20.80 -12.35
CA ASP A 389 -32.05 19.67 -11.60
C ASP A 389 -32.31 19.95 -10.11
N GLY A 390 -32.83 21.15 -9.81
CA GLY A 390 -33.17 21.59 -8.45
C GLY A 390 -31.96 21.97 -7.56
N ARG A 391 -30.73 21.91 -8.10
CA ARG A 391 -29.50 22.37 -7.43
C ARG A 391 -28.99 23.66 -8.05
N ARG A 392 -28.43 24.54 -7.23
CA ARG A 392 -27.76 25.76 -7.68
C ARG A 392 -26.27 25.53 -7.86
N HIS A 393 -25.75 25.93 -9.02
CA HIS A 393 -24.35 25.80 -9.38
C HIS A 393 -23.70 27.18 -9.56
N PRO A 394 -22.51 27.40 -8.97
CA PRO A 394 -21.77 28.64 -9.13
C PRO A 394 -21.00 28.69 -10.46
N TYR A 395 -21.08 29.85 -11.10
CA TYR A 395 -20.27 30.22 -12.26
C TYR A 395 -19.54 31.52 -11.96
N LEU A 396 -18.22 31.52 -12.09
CA LEU A 396 -17.38 32.67 -11.78
C LEU A 396 -16.99 33.38 -13.08
N ARG A 397 -17.54 34.57 -13.31
CA ARG A 397 -17.20 35.41 -14.46
C ARG A 397 -15.91 36.17 -14.19
N GLU A 398 -14.96 36.10 -15.12
CA GLU A 398 -13.76 36.92 -15.07
C GLU A 398 -14.08 38.36 -15.50
N VAL A 399 -13.88 39.34 -14.61
CA VAL A 399 -14.25 40.74 -14.89
C VAL A 399 -13.44 41.31 -16.07
N ALA A 400 -12.17 40.90 -16.21
CA ALA A 400 -11.30 41.33 -17.31
C ALA A 400 -11.71 40.74 -18.67
N VAL A 401 -12.34 39.55 -18.66
CA VAL A 401 -12.71 38.78 -19.86
C VAL A 401 -14.14 38.26 -19.69
N PRO A 402 -15.17 39.11 -19.86
CA PRO A 402 -16.53 38.84 -19.37
C PRO A 402 -17.31 37.78 -20.17
N HIS A 403 -16.69 37.16 -21.19
CA HIS A 403 -17.24 36.00 -21.90
C HIS A 403 -16.68 34.67 -21.37
N VAL A 404 -15.67 34.69 -20.50
CA VAL A 404 -15.08 33.52 -19.85
C VAL A 404 -15.73 33.33 -18.48
N PHE A 405 -16.25 32.12 -18.25
CA PHE A 405 -16.87 31.71 -17.01
C PHE A 405 -16.21 30.43 -16.50
N TYR A 406 -15.86 30.42 -15.22
CA TYR A 406 -15.32 29.25 -14.58
C TYR A 406 -16.41 28.46 -13.86
N HIS A 407 -16.37 27.13 -13.97
CA HIS A 407 -17.29 26.22 -13.30
C HIS A 407 -16.57 25.27 -12.35
N LEU A 408 -17.31 24.76 -11.38
CA LEU A 408 -16.88 23.68 -10.48
C LEU A 408 -17.49 22.34 -10.90
N PRO A 409 -16.88 21.21 -10.52
CA PRO A 409 -17.51 19.91 -10.67
C PRO A 409 -18.73 19.76 -9.74
N ASP A 410 -19.60 18.83 -10.07
CA ASP A 410 -20.86 18.57 -9.37
C ASP A 410 -20.66 17.69 -8.13
N ALA A 411 -19.70 16.77 -8.21
CA ALA A 411 -19.30 15.87 -7.13
C ALA A 411 -17.87 15.38 -7.35
N PHE A 412 -17.30 14.78 -6.30
CA PHE A 412 -16.12 13.93 -6.38
C PHE A 412 -16.51 12.50 -6.03
N ARG A 413 -16.05 11.54 -6.83
CA ARG A 413 -16.41 10.13 -6.65
C ARG A 413 -15.21 9.23 -6.90
N LEU A 414 -15.30 8.01 -6.40
CA LEU A 414 -14.31 6.97 -6.60
C LEU A 414 -14.16 6.62 -8.09
N ALA A 415 -12.95 6.73 -8.63
CA ALA A 415 -12.66 6.40 -10.02
C ALA A 415 -12.64 4.88 -10.26
N ARG A 416 -12.69 4.46 -11.54
CA ARG A 416 -12.41 3.10 -12.00
C ARG A 416 -11.12 3.06 -12.82
N THR A 417 -10.46 1.91 -12.85
CA THR A 417 -9.28 1.68 -13.70
C THR A 417 -9.69 1.61 -15.16
N THR A 418 -8.81 2.05 -16.07
CA THR A 418 -9.08 2.09 -17.52
C THR A 418 -8.79 0.77 -18.25
N THR A 419 -8.29 -0.25 -17.54
CA THR A 419 -7.96 -1.56 -18.11
C THR A 419 -8.79 -2.64 -17.45
N ALA A 420 -9.36 -3.54 -18.24
CA ALA A 420 -10.17 -4.64 -17.73
C ALA A 420 -9.36 -5.56 -16.77
N PRO A 421 -9.94 -6.02 -15.66
CA PRO A 421 -11.28 -5.68 -15.18
C PRO A 421 -11.33 -4.22 -14.72
N LEU A 422 -12.31 -3.46 -15.22
CA LEU A 422 -12.52 -2.03 -14.97
C LEU A 422 -13.00 -1.86 -13.53
N ARG A 423 -12.10 -2.08 -12.58
CA ARG A 423 -12.39 -2.13 -11.15
C ARG A 423 -12.32 -0.76 -10.50
N PRO A 424 -12.92 -0.57 -9.32
CA PRO A 424 -12.70 0.65 -8.56
C PRO A 424 -11.19 0.88 -8.36
N ALA A 425 -10.74 2.09 -8.64
CA ALA A 425 -9.35 2.51 -8.53
C ALA A 425 -9.04 2.76 -7.06
N LEU A 426 -8.87 1.67 -6.31
CA LEU A 426 -8.42 1.65 -4.93
C LEU A 426 -7.57 0.41 -4.65
N ALA A 427 -6.80 0.49 -3.58
CA ALA A 427 -6.04 -0.61 -3.04
C ALA A 427 -6.16 -0.64 -1.52
N PHE A 428 -6.14 -1.86 -0.98
CA PHE A 428 -6.02 -2.11 0.45
C PHE A 428 -4.69 -2.77 0.73
N ARG A 429 -3.91 -2.14 1.62
CA ARG A 429 -2.66 -2.70 2.11
C ARG A 429 -2.83 -3.01 3.59
N VAL A 430 -2.60 -4.27 3.96
CA VAL A 430 -2.69 -4.72 5.36
C VAL A 430 -1.30 -4.79 5.94
N ASP A 431 -1.05 -4.02 6.98
CA ASP A 431 0.09 -4.22 7.86
C ASP A 431 -0.37 -5.07 9.05
N GLN A 432 0.26 -6.22 9.28
CA GLN A 432 -0.12 -7.12 10.37
C GLN A 432 0.49 -6.69 11.72
N GLY A 433 1.47 -5.78 11.73
CA GLY A 433 2.20 -5.41 12.94
C GLY A 433 2.96 -6.58 13.57
N ALA A 434 3.57 -6.34 14.74
CA ALA A 434 4.15 -7.43 15.55
C ALA A 434 3.07 -8.13 16.40
N GLU A 435 2.02 -7.39 16.77
CA GLU A 435 0.87 -7.84 17.54
C GLU A 435 -0.45 -7.55 16.83
N GLU A 436 -1.52 -8.31 17.14
CA GLU A 436 -2.84 -8.15 16.50
C GLU A 436 -3.43 -6.75 16.67
N SER A 437 -3.16 -6.09 17.81
CA SER A 437 -3.58 -4.71 18.08
C SER A 437 -2.82 -3.66 17.26
N GLU A 438 -1.69 -4.02 16.65
CA GLU A 438 -0.92 -3.15 15.76
C GLU A 438 -1.31 -3.33 14.28
N ALA A 439 -2.20 -4.29 13.99
CA ALA A 439 -2.66 -4.54 12.64
C ALA A 439 -3.47 -3.34 12.12
N SER A 440 -3.09 -2.84 10.95
CA SER A 440 -3.73 -1.70 10.30
C SER A 440 -3.97 -1.98 8.82
N VAL A 441 -4.96 -1.29 8.26
CA VAL A 441 -5.28 -1.35 6.83
C VAL A 441 -5.20 0.06 6.27
N THR A 442 -4.26 0.26 5.35
CA THR A 442 -4.19 1.48 4.55
C THR A 442 -5.12 1.34 3.35
N LEU A 443 -6.13 2.20 3.27
CA LEU A 443 -6.92 2.45 2.07
C LEU A 443 -6.20 3.52 1.25
N THR A 444 -5.99 3.26 -0.04
CA THR A 444 -5.60 4.29 -1.00
C THR A 444 -6.59 4.25 -2.15
N CYS A 445 -7.19 5.38 -2.53
CA CYS A 445 -8.14 5.45 -3.63
C CYS A 445 -7.94 6.69 -4.50
N GLN A 446 -8.31 6.56 -5.78
CA GLN A 446 -8.33 7.67 -6.73
C GLN A 446 -9.72 8.28 -6.76
N ILE A 447 -9.79 9.58 -6.50
CA ILE A 447 -11.01 10.36 -6.47
C ILE A 447 -11.00 11.30 -7.67
N THR A 448 -12.05 11.25 -8.49
CA THR A 448 -12.16 12.07 -9.72
C THR A 448 -13.37 13.00 -9.65
N PRO A 449 -13.28 14.22 -10.22
CA PRO A 449 -14.43 15.09 -10.35
C PRO A 449 -15.43 14.52 -11.35
N VAL A 450 -16.71 14.74 -11.06
CA VAL A 450 -17.85 14.48 -11.93
C VAL A 450 -18.41 15.81 -12.38
N THR A 451 -18.57 15.99 -13.68
CA THR A 451 -19.24 17.17 -14.23
C THR A 451 -20.33 16.73 -15.21
N GLU A 452 -21.55 17.19 -14.98
CA GLU A 452 -22.66 16.92 -15.86
C GLU A 452 -22.60 17.82 -17.09
N LEU A 453 -22.52 17.21 -18.28
CA LEU A 453 -22.39 17.94 -19.53
C LEU A 453 -23.70 18.64 -19.93
N SER A 454 -24.86 18.06 -19.60
CA SER A 454 -26.19 18.67 -19.78
C SER A 454 -26.29 20.00 -19.02
N ARG A 455 -25.79 20.02 -17.78
CA ARG A 455 -25.70 21.23 -16.94
C ARG A 455 -24.86 22.32 -17.63
N LEU A 456 -23.68 21.96 -18.14
CA LEU A 456 -22.80 22.93 -18.79
C LEU A 456 -23.42 23.50 -20.08
N ALA A 457 -24.10 22.67 -20.87
CA ALA A 457 -24.80 23.12 -22.07
C ALA A 457 -25.92 24.13 -21.72
N ALA A 458 -26.77 23.80 -20.74
CA ALA A 458 -27.81 24.70 -20.26
C ALA A 458 -27.23 26.01 -19.68
N ALA A 459 -26.11 25.93 -18.96
CA ALA A 459 -25.44 27.10 -18.42
C ALA A 459 -24.86 28.00 -19.50
N ALA A 460 -24.26 27.44 -20.57
CA ALA A 460 -23.73 28.24 -21.67
C ALA A 460 -24.82 29.11 -22.31
N GLU A 461 -26.03 28.57 -22.50
CA GLU A 461 -27.18 29.32 -23.01
C GLU A 461 -27.63 30.43 -22.05
N ALA A 462 -27.78 30.10 -20.76
CA ALA A 462 -28.22 31.05 -19.74
C ALA A 462 -27.20 32.18 -19.49
N LEU A 463 -25.90 31.88 -19.53
CA LEU A 463 -24.82 32.84 -19.31
C LEU A 463 -24.63 33.80 -20.48
N ALA A 464 -25.07 33.45 -21.69
CA ALA A 464 -24.93 34.31 -22.86
C ALA A 464 -25.59 35.69 -22.65
N ALA A 465 -26.69 35.77 -21.91
CA ALA A 465 -27.33 37.04 -21.56
C ALA A 465 -26.42 37.98 -20.73
N ASN A 466 -25.46 37.41 -19.99
CA ASN A 466 -24.54 38.12 -19.10
C ASN A 466 -23.23 38.57 -19.78
N VAL A 467 -23.04 38.27 -21.07
CA VAL A 467 -21.85 38.70 -21.83
C VAL A 467 -22.10 40.06 -22.47
N PRO A 468 -21.34 41.13 -22.17
CA PRO A 468 -21.56 42.43 -22.79
C PRO A 468 -21.27 42.40 -24.29
N GLU A 469 -22.07 43.13 -25.07
CA GLU A 469 -21.82 43.32 -26.50
C GLU A 469 -20.59 44.19 -26.72
N ARG A 470 -19.78 43.82 -27.72
CA ARG A 470 -18.60 44.57 -28.14
C ARG A 470 -18.64 44.71 -29.66
N ASP A 471 -18.59 45.96 -30.15
CA ASP A 471 -18.67 46.27 -31.58
C ASP A 471 -19.92 45.69 -32.29
N GLY A 472 -21.04 45.62 -31.56
CA GLY A 472 -22.31 45.08 -32.07
C GLY A 472 -22.35 43.55 -32.19
N VAL A 473 -21.32 42.85 -31.70
CA VAL A 473 -21.25 41.39 -31.65
C VAL A 473 -21.11 40.94 -30.20
N ARG A 474 -21.88 39.92 -29.83
CA ARG A 474 -21.75 39.25 -28.54
C ARG A 474 -20.81 38.05 -28.71
N PRO A 475 -19.65 38.02 -28.03
CA PRO A 475 -18.78 36.85 -28.07
C PRO A 475 -19.50 35.64 -27.46
N ALA A 476 -19.17 34.45 -27.96
CA ALA A 476 -19.68 33.20 -27.41
C ALA A 476 -19.16 32.99 -25.97
N VAL A 477 -19.99 32.37 -25.14
CA VAL A 477 -19.61 31.99 -23.78
C VAL A 477 -18.53 30.91 -23.85
N GLU A 478 -17.45 31.13 -23.11
CA GLU A 478 -16.41 30.13 -22.90
C GLU A 478 -16.47 29.62 -21.46
N LEU A 479 -16.74 28.33 -21.30
CA LEU A 479 -16.74 27.65 -20.01
C LEU A 479 -15.39 26.98 -19.76
N ARG A 480 -14.80 27.22 -18.59
CA ARG A 480 -13.53 26.60 -18.17
C ARG A 480 -13.67 26.01 -16.76
N PRO A 481 -12.99 24.90 -16.44
CA PRO A 481 -12.94 24.43 -15.06
C PRO A 481 -12.13 25.41 -14.19
N LEU A 482 -12.62 25.75 -13.00
CA LEU A 482 -11.90 26.60 -12.06
C LEU A 482 -10.70 25.86 -11.47
N ARG A 483 -9.56 26.54 -11.39
CA ARG A 483 -8.39 26.10 -10.62
C ARG A 483 -8.28 26.96 -9.37
N ALA A 484 -8.51 26.36 -8.21
CA ALA A 484 -8.52 27.05 -6.93
C ALA A 484 -7.99 26.12 -5.84
N SER A 485 -7.49 26.70 -4.74
CA SER A 485 -7.14 25.94 -3.55
C SER A 485 -8.40 25.31 -2.97
N ALA A 486 -8.29 24.07 -2.52
CA ALA A 486 -9.42 23.35 -1.96
C ALA A 486 -8.96 22.39 -0.86
N THR A 487 -9.88 22.09 0.05
CA THR A 487 -9.65 21.24 1.22
C THR A 487 -10.71 20.15 1.28
N LEU A 488 -10.30 18.93 1.59
CA LEU A 488 -11.19 17.79 1.75
C LEU A 488 -11.62 17.63 3.22
N THR A 489 -12.91 17.44 3.43
CA THR A 489 -13.46 16.97 4.71
C THR A 489 -14.24 15.69 4.43
N LEU A 490 -13.89 14.59 5.09
CA LEU A 490 -14.57 13.30 4.99
C LEU A 490 -14.98 12.80 6.37
N GLY A 491 -16.15 12.17 6.46
CA GLY A 491 -16.55 11.42 7.65
C GLY A 491 -15.72 10.15 7.76
N LEU A 492 -15.03 9.97 8.90
CA LEU A 492 -14.26 8.77 9.23
C LEU A 492 -14.90 8.06 10.44
N PRO A 493 -14.61 6.77 10.69
CA PRO A 493 -15.06 6.08 11.91
C PRO A 493 -14.58 6.75 13.21
N GLU A 494 -15.28 6.52 14.32
CA GLU A 494 -14.87 7.03 15.65
C GLU A 494 -13.55 6.37 16.08
N GLY A 495 -12.55 7.15 16.51
CA GLY A 495 -11.26 6.64 17.00
C GLY A 495 -10.07 6.98 16.09
N THR A 496 -10.32 7.24 14.81
CA THR A 496 -9.43 8.09 14.01
C THR A 496 -9.49 9.51 14.57
N ASP A 497 -8.35 10.08 14.96
CA ASP A 497 -8.26 11.52 15.25
C ASP A 497 -9.00 12.25 14.13
N ASP A 498 -9.91 13.19 14.46
CA ASP A 498 -10.69 13.96 13.49
C ASP A 498 -9.75 14.46 12.40
N ALA A 499 -9.64 13.70 11.31
CA ALA A 499 -8.90 14.11 10.15
C ALA A 499 -9.82 15.12 9.47
N ASP A 500 -9.75 16.34 9.98
CA ASP A 500 -9.32 17.41 9.08
C ASP A 500 -8.16 16.80 8.29
N ALA A 501 -8.46 16.23 7.11
CA ALA A 501 -7.49 15.73 6.16
C ALA A 501 -6.76 16.97 5.60
N GLN A 502 -6.06 17.66 6.51
CA GLN A 502 -5.23 18.82 6.28
C GLN A 502 -3.94 18.28 5.69
N GLY A 503 -3.87 18.23 4.37
CA GLY A 503 -2.57 18.03 3.74
C GLY A 503 -2.57 17.68 2.26
N GLU A 504 -3.55 16.95 1.76
CA GLU A 504 -3.53 16.58 0.34
C GLU A 504 -4.01 17.76 -0.52
N SER A 505 -3.16 18.17 -1.48
CA SER A 505 -3.51 19.20 -2.45
C SER A 505 -4.65 18.70 -3.33
N VAL A 506 -5.88 19.13 -3.04
CA VAL A 506 -7.05 18.80 -3.85
C VAL A 506 -6.94 19.52 -5.20
N ASP A 507 -6.72 18.76 -6.28
CA ASP A 507 -6.83 19.28 -7.65
C ASP A 507 -8.29 19.18 -8.09
N VAL A 508 -8.98 20.32 -8.06
CA VAL A 508 -10.41 20.42 -8.37
C VAL A 508 -10.74 19.98 -9.81
N VAL A 509 -9.76 20.03 -10.72
CA VAL A 509 -9.96 19.76 -12.16
C VAL A 509 -9.66 18.31 -12.50
N ASN A 510 -8.60 17.75 -11.94
CA ASN A 510 -8.11 16.42 -12.33
C ASN A 510 -8.40 15.34 -11.29
N GLY A 511 -8.88 15.72 -10.10
CA GLY A 511 -9.02 14.81 -8.97
C GLY A 511 -7.71 14.61 -8.21
N PHE A 512 -7.76 13.78 -7.17
CA PHE A 512 -6.68 13.59 -6.22
C PHE A 512 -6.69 12.14 -5.71
N LEU A 513 -5.59 11.71 -5.10
CA LEU A 513 -5.59 10.49 -4.30
C LEU A 513 -6.02 10.84 -2.89
N PHE A 514 -6.65 9.87 -2.24
CA PHE A 514 -6.89 9.86 -0.80
C PHE A 514 -6.24 8.61 -0.23
N ALA A 515 -5.44 8.78 0.82
CA ALA A 515 -4.81 7.68 1.54
C ALA A 515 -5.01 7.85 3.04
N GLU A 516 -5.55 6.83 3.70
CA GLU A 516 -5.80 6.84 5.13
C GLU A 516 -5.57 5.43 5.71
N SER A 517 -5.05 5.37 6.94
CA SER A 517 -4.76 4.10 7.61
C SER A 517 -5.66 3.92 8.81
N PHE A 518 -6.35 2.78 8.83
CA PHE A 518 -7.32 2.46 9.88
C PHE A 518 -6.81 1.28 10.71
N PRO A 519 -7.08 1.26 12.03
CA PRO A 519 -7.02 0.04 12.80
C PRO A 519 -7.87 -1.05 12.14
N PHE A 520 -7.40 -2.30 12.18
CA PHE A 520 -8.07 -3.40 11.50
C PHE A 520 -9.55 -3.58 11.90
N ALA A 521 -9.89 -3.33 13.17
CA ALA A 521 -11.26 -3.40 13.68
C ALA A 521 -12.18 -2.34 13.06
N GLU A 522 -11.71 -1.10 12.92
CA GLU A 522 -12.47 0.02 12.34
C GLU A 522 -12.61 -0.11 10.83
N PHE A 523 -11.63 -0.74 10.17
CA PHE A 523 -11.65 -0.94 8.73
C PHE A 523 -12.87 -1.78 8.27
N GLN A 524 -13.43 -2.66 9.09
CA GLN A 524 -14.66 -3.38 8.75
C GLN A 524 -15.83 -2.43 8.51
N ASP A 525 -15.96 -1.38 9.33
CA ASP A 525 -17.01 -0.36 9.17
C ASP A 525 -16.74 0.51 7.93
N VAL A 526 -15.47 0.84 7.66
CA VAL A 526 -15.04 1.53 6.44
C VAL A 526 -15.41 0.72 5.19
N TYR A 527 -15.12 -0.58 5.20
CA TYR A 527 -15.43 -1.46 4.07
C TYR A 527 -16.93 -1.64 3.87
N ALA A 528 -17.68 -1.78 4.97
CA ALA A 528 -19.14 -1.81 4.93
C ALA A 528 -19.72 -0.50 4.37
N ALA A 529 -19.13 0.66 4.69
CA ALA A 529 -19.54 1.95 4.14
C ALA A 529 -19.28 2.05 2.63
N LEU A 530 -18.13 1.59 2.14
CA LEU A 530 -17.82 1.52 0.71
C LEU A 530 -18.81 0.65 -0.07
N ALA A 531 -19.19 -0.49 0.53
CA ALA A 531 -20.13 -1.46 -0.03
C ALA A 531 -21.61 -1.06 0.12
N ALA A 532 -21.92 -0.02 0.90
CA ALA A 532 -23.29 0.35 1.21
C ALA A 532 -24.04 0.83 -0.05
N VAL A 533 -25.28 0.33 -0.20
CA VAL A 533 -26.23 0.80 -1.21
C VAL A 533 -27.22 1.76 -0.54
N GLY A 534 -27.36 2.98 -1.06
CA GLY A 534 -28.23 4.02 -0.48
C GLY A 534 -27.59 4.84 0.65
N ASP A 535 -28.37 5.69 1.30
CA ASP A 535 -27.89 6.76 2.20
C ASP A 535 -27.79 6.34 3.69
N VAL A 536 -27.26 5.15 3.93
CA VAL A 536 -27.27 4.53 5.27
C VAL A 536 -26.02 4.87 6.10
N SER A 537 -24.92 5.32 5.47
CA SER A 537 -23.66 5.65 6.16
C SER A 537 -23.09 7.00 5.71
N THR A 538 -22.57 7.77 6.66
CA THR A 538 -21.83 9.03 6.43
C THR A 538 -20.32 8.80 6.33
N VAL A 539 -19.83 7.60 6.67
CA VAL A 539 -18.41 7.24 6.56
C VAL A 539 -17.99 7.26 5.09
N LEU A 540 -16.82 7.84 4.82
CA LEU A 540 -16.25 8.12 3.50
C LEU A 540 -17.16 9.00 2.59
N ARG A 541 -18.01 9.82 3.21
CA ARG A 541 -18.70 10.93 2.54
C ARG A 541 -18.31 12.25 3.16
N GLY A 542 -18.41 13.31 2.38
CA GLY A 542 -18.17 14.65 2.89
C GLY A 542 -18.15 15.69 1.79
N THR A 543 -17.24 16.65 1.89
CA THR A 543 -17.20 17.81 1.01
C THR A 543 -15.78 18.24 0.69
N VAL A 544 -15.55 18.65 -0.55
CA VAL A 544 -14.42 19.49 -0.94
C VAL A 544 -14.87 20.94 -0.83
N SER A 545 -14.21 21.72 0.03
CA SER A 545 -14.41 23.17 0.11
C SER A 545 -13.43 23.90 -0.80
N VAL A 546 -13.94 24.76 -1.69
CA VAL A 546 -13.14 25.48 -2.68
C VAL A 546 -13.04 26.97 -2.32
N ALA A 547 -11.81 27.45 -2.14
CA ALA A 547 -11.51 28.84 -1.85
C ALA A 547 -11.44 29.66 -3.15
N THR A 548 -12.51 30.39 -3.45
CA THR A 548 -12.62 31.23 -4.68
C THR A 548 -12.17 32.67 -4.49
N GLY A 549 -11.78 33.06 -3.27
CA GLY A 549 -11.48 34.45 -2.89
C GLY A 549 -12.72 35.33 -2.68
N LEU A 550 -13.92 34.75 -2.78
CA LEU A 550 -15.19 35.39 -2.45
C LEU A 550 -15.61 35.03 -1.02
N ALA A 551 -16.53 35.81 -0.43
CA ALA A 551 -16.91 35.71 0.99
C ALA A 551 -17.51 34.35 1.42
N ALA A 552 -17.92 33.50 0.49
CA ALA A 552 -18.43 32.17 0.78
C ALA A 552 -17.68 31.14 -0.05
N GLU A 553 -17.20 30.09 0.60
CA GLU A 553 -16.61 28.91 -0.06
C GLU A 553 -17.69 28.13 -0.80
N ASP A 554 -17.29 27.47 -1.88
CA ASP A 554 -18.18 26.59 -2.64
C ASP A 554 -17.92 25.15 -2.21
N LEU A 555 -18.98 24.45 -1.79
CA LEU A 555 -18.90 23.08 -1.29
C LEU A 555 -19.31 22.08 -2.39
N ILE A 556 -18.44 21.09 -2.63
CA ILE A 556 -18.65 20.04 -3.62
C ILE A 556 -18.74 18.70 -2.89
N PRO A 557 -19.83 17.93 -3.02
CA PRO A 557 -20.01 16.68 -2.30
C PRO A 557 -18.99 15.62 -2.75
N VAL A 558 -18.55 14.79 -1.80
CA VAL A 558 -17.66 13.64 -2.02
C VAL A 558 -18.39 12.37 -1.62
N ASP A 559 -18.34 11.35 -2.48
CA ASP A 559 -18.99 10.05 -2.26
C ASP A 559 -18.14 8.90 -2.81
N LEU A 560 -17.57 8.10 -1.92
CA LEU A 560 -16.62 7.04 -2.27
C LEU A 560 -17.24 5.63 -2.38
N ARG A 561 -18.57 5.53 -2.48
CA ARG A 561 -19.26 4.23 -2.60
C ARG A 561 -18.95 3.49 -3.90
N PHE A 562 -18.94 2.16 -3.83
CA PHE A 562 -18.79 1.28 -5.01
C PHE A 562 -19.95 1.39 -6.01
N ALA A 563 -21.15 1.74 -5.54
CA ALA A 563 -22.32 1.93 -6.38
C ALA A 563 -22.26 3.20 -7.24
N THR A 564 -21.41 4.17 -6.88
CA THR A 564 -21.37 5.50 -7.50
C THR A 564 -20.02 5.80 -8.15
N THR A 565 -19.30 4.79 -8.62
CA THR A 565 -17.98 4.98 -9.23
C THR A 565 -18.02 5.74 -10.55
N VAL A 566 -16.89 6.34 -10.94
CA VAL A 566 -16.72 7.09 -12.20
C VAL A 566 -15.74 6.39 -13.11
N GLY A 567 -16.12 6.25 -14.37
CA GLY A 567 -15.36 5.53 -15.39
C GLY A 567 -16.19 4.41 -16.00
N ASP A 568 -15.68 3.81 -17.06
CA ASP A 568 -16.42 2.82 -17.83
C ASP A 568 -16.63 1.53 -17.01
N VAL A 569 -17.79 0.90 -17.23
CA VAL A 569 -18.11 -0.45 -16.73
C VAL A 569 -18.38 -1.43 -17.88
N LEU A 570 -18.70 -0.91 -19.07
CA LEU A 570 -18.90 -1.68 -20.29
C LEU A 570 -17.71 -1.49 -21.23
N ALA A 571 -17.28 -2.58 -21.87
CA ALA A 571 -16.42 -2.52 -23.05
C ALA A 571 -17.28 -2.79 -24.29
N SER A 572 -17.09 -2.01 -25.35
CA SER A 572 -17.76 -2.22 -26.64
C SER A 572 -16.81 -2.77 -27.69
N ALA A 573 -17.29 -3.71 -28.50
CA ALA A 573 -16.69 -4.10 -29.76
C ALA A 573 -17.66 -3.73 -30.88
N VAL A 574 -17.21 -2.95 -31.85
CA VAL A 574 -18.04 -2.35 -32.89
C VAL A 574 -17.52 -2.77 -34.26
N THR A 575 -18.42 -3.29 -35.09
CA THR A 575 -18.19 -3.56 -36.51
C THR A 575 -19.20 -2.80 -37.34
N VAL A 576 -18.73 -1.89 -38.20
CA VAL A 576 -19.57 -0.99 -38.99
C VAL A 576 -19.60 -1.42 -40.45
N ASP A 577 -20.77 -1.42 -41.06
CA ASP A 577 -20.95 -1.67 -42.49
C ASP A 577 -20.71 -0.42 -43.36
N ALA A 578 -20.87 -0.56 -44.69
CA ALA A 578 -20.63 0.53 -45.63
C ALA A 578 -21.71 1.64 -45.54
N GLU A 579 -22.91 1.28 -45.09
CA GLU A 579 -24.08 2.13 -44.93
C GLU A 579 -24.06 2.91 -43.60
N GLY A 580 -23.19 2.52 -42.66
CA GLY A 580 -23.01 3.14 -41.36
C GLY A 580 -23.79 2.48 -40.22
N THR A 581 -24.42 1.33 -40.49
CA THR A 581 -25.02 0.47 -39.47
C THR A 581 -23.91 -0.27 -38.74
N ALA A 582 -23.99 -0.30 -37.41
CA ALA A 582 -22.99 -0.91 -36.57
C ALA A 582 -23.56 -2.10 -35.81
N ASP A 583 -22.95 -3.27 -35.95
CA ASP A 583 -23.15 -4.40 -35.04
C ASP A 583 -22.23 -4.19 -33.83
N VAL A 584 -22.84 -4.17 -32.64
CA VAL A 584 -22.16 -3.86 -31.38
C VAL A 584 -22.31 -5.01 -30.41
N ALA A 585 -21.20 -5.44 -29.83
CA ALA A 585 -21.17 -6.29 -28.65
C ALA A 585 -20.75 -5.45 -27.43
N LEU A 586 -21.62 -5.40 -26.42
CA LEU A 586 -21.37 -4.75 -25.13
C LEU A 586 -21.08 -5.83 -24.09
N ARG A 587 -19.89 -5.78 -23.49
CA ARG A 587 -19.49 -6.69 -22.43
C ARG A 587 -19.37 -5.94 -21.11
N ASN A 588 -19.92 -6.50 -20.03
CA ASN A 588 -19.59 -6.07 -18.69
C ASN A 588 -18.11 -6.36 -18.43
N ALA A 589 -17.29 -5.32 -18.43
CA ALA A 589 -15.85 -5.42 -18.22
C ALA A 589 -15.45 -5.15 -16.75
N SER A 590 -16.43 -5.03 -15.85
CA SER A 590 -16.23 -4.85 -14.42
C SER A 590 -16.33 -6.19 -13.67
N GLU A 591 -15.87 -6.17 -12.42
CA GLU A 591 -15.88 -7.29 -11.47
C GLU A 591 -17.24 -7.55 -10.83
N SER A 592 -18.17 -6.61 -10.98
CA SER A 592 -19.49 -6.65 -10.36
C SER A 592 -20.57 -6.79 -11.44
N PRO A 593 -21.74 -7.40 -11.16
CA PRO A 593 -22.87 -7.35 -12.07
C PRO A 593 -23.24 -5.90 -12.41
N VAL A 594 -23.73 -5.65 -13.62
CA VAL A 594 -24.22 -4.32 -14.05
C VAL A 594 -25.66 -4.42 -14.53
N ARG A 595 -26.47 -3.44 -14.16
CA ARG A 595 -27.84 -3.28 -14.63
C ARG A 595 -27.91 -2.15 -15.65
N ILE A 596 -28.36 -2.48 -16.85
CA ILE A 596 -28.62 -1.50 -17.92
C ILE A 596 -30.13 -1.24 -17.91
N SER A 597 -30.53 -0.05 -17.44
CA SER A 597 -31.94 0.37 -17.39
C SER A 597 -32.34 1.17 -18.62
N SER A 598 -31.43 2.01 -19.10
CA SER A 598 -31.52 2.72 -20.36
C SER A 598 -30.13 2.80 -21.01
N LEU A 599 -30.12 2.88 -22.33
CA LEU A 599 -28.90 3.04 -23.11
C LEU A 599 -29.27 3.84 -24.36
N THR A 600 -28.55 4.92 -24.63
CA THR A 600 -28.69 5.66 -25.90
C THR A 600 -27.37 5.63 -26.66
N ALA A 601 -27.44 5.76 -27.98
CA ALA A 601 -26.26 5.72 -28.84
C ALA A 601 -26.20 6.97 -29.72
N SER A 602 -24.98 7.39 -30.02
CA SER A 602 -24.69 8.40 -31.03
C SER A 602 -23.75 7.80 -32.05
N VAL A 603 -23.99 8.08 -33.33
CA VAL A 603 -23.09 7.69 -34.42
C VAL A 603 -22.43 8.95 -34.96
N SER A 604 -21.11 8.92 -35.11
CA SER A 604 -20.33 10.06 -35.58
C SER A 604 -19.41 9.68 -36.73
N ARG A 605 -19.15 10.67 -37.60
CA ARG A 605 -18.16 10.60 -38.68
C ARG A 605 -17.47 11.97 -38.78
N GLY A 606 -16.23 12.05 -38.30
CA GLY A 606 -15.54 13.33 -38.15
C GLY A 606 -16.27 14.26 -37.18
N THR A 607 -16.68 15.45 -37.63
CA THR A 607 -17.44 16.41 -36.79
C THR A 607 -18.96 16.24 -36.86
N ALA A 608 -19.46 15.38 -37.76
CA ALA A 608 -20.89 15.12 -37.87
C ALA A 608 -21.29 14.06 -36.84
N VAL A 609 -22.26 14.40 -35.97
CA VAL A 609 -22.82 13.49 -34.97
C VAL A 609 -24.33 13.44 -35.15
N VAL A 610 -24.88 12.23 -35.22
CA VAL A 610 -26.33 11.98 -35.28
C VAL A 610 -26.73 10.97 -34.21
N ALA A 611 -27.99 10.99 -33.78
CA ALA A 611 -28.49 9.97 -32.87
C ALA A 611 -28.48 8.59 -33.55
N GLY A 612 -28.18 7.55 -32.79
CA GLY A 612 -28.26 6.15 -33.23
C GLY A 612 -29.52 5.47 -32.68
N GLU A 613 -30.26 4.80 -33.56
CA GLU A 613 -31.38 3.93 -33.18
C GLU A 613 -30.86 2.54 -32.82
N ILE A 614 -31.13 2.08 -31.60
CA ILE A 614 -30.68 0.78 -31.10
C ILE A 614 -31.76 -0.27 -31.35
N ALA A 615 -31.42 -1.37 -32.02
CA ALA A 615 -32.27 -2.53 -32.24
C ALA A 615 -31.68 -3.80 -31.59
N GLY A 616 -32.55 -4.75 -31.24
CA GLY A 616 -32.16 -6.05 -30.68
C GLY A 616 -31.87 -6.07 -29.18
N LEU A 617 -32.05 -4.94 -28.47
CA LEU A 617 -31.82 -4.81 -27.04
C LEU A 617 -33.15 -4.77 -26.26
N HIS A 618 -33.28 -5.63 -25.24
CA HIS A 618 -34.43 -5.63 -24.33
C HIS A 618 -33.99 -5.12 -22.95
N LEU A 619 -34.45 -3.93 -22.57
CA LEU A 619 -34.13 -3.28 -21.30
C LEU A 619 -35.34 -3.30 -20.33
N PRO A 620 -35.13 -3.38 -19.00
CA PRO A 620 -33.83 -3.48 -18.34
C PRO A 620 -33.19 -4.87 -18.46
N VAL A 621 -31.86 -4.94 -18.43
CA VAL A 621 -31.09 -6.20 -18.44
C VAL A 621 -29.96 -6.14 -17.42
N GLU A 622 -29.65 -7.27 -16.81
CA GLU A 622 -28.51 -7.43 -15.90
C GLU A 622 -27.44 -8.32 -16.54
N LEU A 623 -26.20 -7.85 -16.57
CA LEU A 623 -25.06 -8.60 -17.07
C LEU A 623 -24.16 -8.99 -15.90
N ALA A 624 -23.94 -10.29 -15.73
CA ALA A 624 -22.89 -10.79 -14.85
C ALA A 624 -21.50 -10.28 -15.30
N PRO A 625 -20.46 -10.34 -14.46
CA PRO A 625 -19.08 -10.08 -14.88
C PRO A 625 -18.72 -10.88 -16.13
N ASP A 626 -18.06 -10.24 -17.11
CA ASP A 626 -17.77 -10.77 -18.46
C ASP A 626 -19.00 -11.16 -19.32
N GLY A 627 -20.22 -10.92 -18.81
CA GLY A 627 -21.47 -11.11 -19.55
C GLY A 627 -21.56 -10.16 -20.74
N GLU A 628 -22.10 -10.66 -21.85
CA GLU A 628 -22.15 -9.93 -23.13
C GLU A 628 -23.59 -9.85 -23.65
N ILE A 629 -23.90 -8.72 -24.27
CA ILE A 629 -25.14 -8.51 -25.03
C ILE A 629 -24.81 -7.84 -26.36
N SER A 630 -25.51 -8.24 -27.42
CA SER A 630 -25.33 -7.67 -28.75
C SER A 630 -26.53 -6.83 -29.15
N CYS A 631 -26.28 -5.75 -29.88
CA CYS A 631 -27.31 -4.91 -30.48
C CYS A 631 -26.81 -4.35 -31.83
N THR A 632 -27.73 -3.83 -32.61
CA THR A 632 -27.41 -3.12 -33.85
C THR A 632 -27.76 -1.65 -33.67
N VAL A 633 -26.86 -0.75 -34.09
CA VAL A 633 -27.05 0.70 -34.04
C VAL A 633 -27.11 1.26 -35.45
N THR A 634 -28.23 1.88 -35.80
CA THR A 634 -28.44 2.51 -37.11
C THR A 634 -28.47 4.03 -36.96
N PRO A 635 -27.75 4.81 -37.80
CA PRO A 635 -27.84 6.27 -37.78
C PRO A 635 -29.27 6.73 -38.10
N SER A 636 -29.84 7.60 -37.27
CA SER A 636 -31.18 8.18 -37.49
C SER A 636 -31.26 9.13 -38.69
N ALA A 637 -30.12 9.61 -39.18
CA ALA A 637 -29.99 10.44 -40.36
C ALA A 637 -28.71 10.10 -41.12
N GLN A 638 -28.65 10.49 -42.40
CA GLN A 638 -27.45 10.28 -43.22
C GLN A 638 -26.24 11.02 -42.62
N LEU A 639 -25.19 10.26 -42.32
CA LEU A 639 -23.92 10.79 -41.80
C LEU A 639 -23.19 11.59 -42.89
N GLY A 640 -23.06 12.90 -42.69
CA GLY A 640 -22.15 13.74 -43.46
C GLY A 640 -20.69 13.56 -43.02
N GLY A 641 -19.75 14.07 -43.81
CA GLY A 641 -18.31 14.07 -43.49
C GLY A 641 -17.52 12.89 -44.04
N GLU A 642 -16.21 12.94 -43.86
CA GLU A 642 -15.23 11.92 -44.24
C GLU A 642 -14.57 11.36 -42.97
N GLY A 643 -14.05 10.11 -43.04
CA GLY A 643 -13.38 9.44 -41.92
C GLY A 643 -14.10 8.18 -41.45
N ASP A 644 -13.55 7.56 -40.42
CA ASP A 644 -14.10 6.36 -39.79
C ASP A 644 -15.39 6.69 -39.03
N ILE A 645 -16.28 5.70 -38.95
CA ILE A 645 -17.53 5.83 -38.20
C ILE A 645 -17.28 5.34 -36.77
N GLU A 646 -17.66 6.16 -35.80
CA GLU A 646 -17.56 5.83 -34.39
C GLU A 646 -18.96 5.77 -33.76
N VAL A 647 -19.17 4.80 -32.87
CA VAL A 647 -20.39 4.65 -32.10
C VAL A 647 -20.08 4.94 -30.64
N GLY A 648 -20.70 5.99 -30.10
CA GLY A 648 -20.66 6.35 -28.69
C GLY A 648 -21.93 5.90 -27.98
N PHE A 649 -21.79 5.51 -26.71
CA PHE A 649 -22.92 5.16 -25.86
C PHE A 649 -23.02 6.12 -24.68
N ASP A 650 -24.24 6.56 -24.37
CA ASP A 650 -24.54 7.20 -23.09
C ASP A 650 -24.87 6.13 -22.06
N THR A 651 -23.97 5.95 -21.11
CA THR A 651 -24.07 4.97 -20.03
C THR A 651 -24.69 5.54 -18.76
N SER A 652 -25.33 6.71 -18.80
CA SER A 652 -26.02 7.30 -17.64
C SER A 652 -27.11 6.39 -17.04
N GLY A 653 -27.69 5.51 -17.86
CA GLY A 653 -28.66 4.48 -17.43
C GLY A 653 -28.06 3.14 -17.00
N VAL A 654 -26.73 3.05 -16.86
CA VAL A 654 -26.00 1.83 -16.46
C VAL A 654 -25.55 1.96 -15.01
N GLU A 655 -25.99 1.03 -14.17
CA GLU A 655 -25.67 0.97 -12.74
C GLU A 655 -24.81 -0.25 -12.44
N ALA A 656 -23.69 -0.07 -11.73
CA ALA A 656 -22.94 -1.18 -11.17
C ALA A 656 -23.63 -1.66 -9.89
N LEU A 657 -23.82 -2.98 -9.76
CA LEU A 657 -24.37 -3.63 -8.57
C LEU A 657 -23.20 -4.22 -7.79
N PRO A 658 -22.63 -3.52 -6.79
CA PRO A 658 -21.34 -3.90 -6.23
C PRO A 658 -21.35 -5.30 -5.64
N ASP A 659 -20.36 -6.11 -6.00
CA ASP A 659 -20.03 -7.36 -5.30
C ASP A 659 -18.81 -7.09 -4.39
N PRO A 660 -19.02 -6.89 -3.08
CA PRO A 660 -17.93 -6.54 -2.17
C PRO A 660 -16.86 -7.62 -2.08
N ALA A 661 -17.20 -8.89 -2.31
CA ALA A 661 -16.21 -9.96 -2.27
C ALA A 661 -15.33 -9.94 -3.53
N ALA A 662 -15.93 -9.75 -4.71
CA ALA A 662 -15.20 -9.64 -5.97
C ALA A 662 -14.28 -8.41 -6.00
N ILE A 663 -14.77 -7.27 -5.49
CA ILE A 663 -13.98 -6.03 -5.39
C ILE A 663 -12.78 -6.24 -4.47
N LEU A 664 -12.98 -6.80 -3.26
CA LEU A 664 -11.89 -7.03 -2.31
C LEU A 664 -10.80 -7.94 -2.88
N ALA A 665 -11.19 -9.04 -3.55
CA ALA A 665 -10.27 -10.01 -4.13
C ALA A 665 -9.34 -9.42 -5.21
N LEU A 666 -9.76 -8.33 -5.86
CA LEU A 666 -8.95 -7.62 -6.85
C LEU A 666 -8.14 -6.47 -6.24
N THR A 667 -8.66 -5.81 -5.20
CA THR A 667 -8.10 -4.59 -4.62
C THR A 667 -7.14 -4.83 -3.45
N LEU A 668 -7.13 -6.04 -2.87
CA LEU A 668 -6.16 -6.43 -1.86
C LEU A 668 -4.76 -6.62 -2.46
N ASP A 669 -3.73 -6.07 -1.82
CA ASP A 669 -2.33 -6.31 -2.22
C ASP A 669 -1.96 -7.80 -2.05
N ARG A 670 -1.68 -8.47 -3.18
CA ARG A 670 -1.39 -9.90 -3.24
C ARG A 670 0.01 -10.27 -2.73
N ARG A 671 0.85 -9.29 -2.40
CA ARG A 671 2.20 -9.53 -1.86
C ARG A 671 2.18 -9.91 -0.37
N ILE A 672 1.03 -9.75 0.30
CA ILE A 672 0.87 -9.93 1.74
C ILE A 672 0.23 -11.29 2.02
N ALA A 673 0.51 -11.87 3.19
CA ALA A 673 -0.15 -13.09 3.64
C ALA A 673 -1.67 -12.87 3.68
N GLN A 674 -2.41 -13.65 2.89
CA GLN A 674 -3.87 -13.56 2.78
C GLN A 674 -4.60 -14.24 3.96
N SER A 675 -3.86 -14.51 5.04
CA SER A 675 -4.38 -15.08 6.27
C SER A 675 -3.97 -14.21 7.45
N VAL A 676 -4.90 -13.98 8.39
CA VAL A 676 -4.65 -13.32 9.67
C VAL A 676 -4.79 -14.35 10.78
N ASN A 677 -3.97 -14.24 11.81
CA ASN A 677 -4.12 -15.06 13.01
C ASN A 677 -5.25 -14.51 13.86
N ARG A 678 -6.35 -15.25 13.94
CA ARG A 678 -7.47 -14.97 14.85
C ARG A 678 -7.25 -15.69 16.17
N GLU A 679 -7.48 -14.99 17.28
CA GLU A 679 -7.45 -15.61 18.61
C GLU A 679 -8.75 -16.41 18.87
N VAL A 680 -8.60 -17.64 19.37
CA VAL A 680 -9.71 -18.48 19.83
C VAL A 680 -9.46 -18.90 21.27
N THR A 681 -10.49 -18.80 22.10
CA THR A 681 -10.44 -19.26 23.50
C THR A 681 -10.92 -20.70 23.55
N VAL A 682 -10.03 -21.61 23.97
CA VAL A 682 -10.38 -23.00 24.28
C VAL A 682 -10.74 -23.09 25.75
N LEU A 683 -11.87 -23.74 26.07
CA LEU A 683 -12.40 -23.82 27.42
C LEU A 683 -12.87 -25.24 27.77
N THR A 684 -12.48 -25.69 28.96
CA THR A 684 -12.97 -26.91 29.62
C THR A 684 -13.39 -26.60 31.06
N THR A 685 -13.95 -27.58 31.78
CA THR A 685 -14.25 -27.44 33.22
C THR A 685 -13.88 -28.72 33.97
N ALA A 686 -13.54 -28.59 35.26
CA ALA A 686 -13.23 -29.76 36.10
C ALA A 686 -14.38 -30.79 36.12
N ALA A 687 -15.64 -30.33 36.08
CA ALA A 687 -16.80 -31.21 36.00
C ALA A 687 -16.86 -32.00 34.68
N LYS A 688 -16.43 -31.41 33.56
CA LYS A 688 -16.37 -32.08 32.26
C LYS A 688 -15.20 -33.06 32.17
N LEU A 689 -14.05 -32.70 32.71
CA LEU A 689 -12.86 -33.56 32.79
C LEU A 689 -13.13 -34.82 33.64
N ALA A 690 -13.89 -34.68 34.73
CA ALA A 690 -14.28 -35.76 35.63
C ALA A 690 -15.58 -36.49 35.24
N ALA A 691 -16.17 -36.18 34.07
CA ALA A 691 -17.49 -36.70 33.69
C ALA A 691 -17.50 -38.23 33.47
N ASP A 692 -16.45 -38.77 32.86
CA ASP A 692 -16.26 -40.21 32.76
C ASP A 692 -15.54 -40.73 34.03
N THR A 693 -16.31 -41.28 34.95
CA THR A 693 -15.79 -41.86 36.20
C THR A 693 -14.92 -43.12 35.98
N ALA A 694 -15.04 -43.78 34.82
CA ALA A 694 -14.23 -44.95 34.50
C ALA A 694 -12.90 -44.57 33.83
N ARG A 695 -12.88 -43.46 33.09
CA ARG A 695 -11.69 -42.92 32.41
C ARG A 695 -11.63 -41.39 32.55
N PRO A 696 -11.37 -40.86 33.76
CA PRO A 696 -11.32 -39.42 33.96
C PRO A 696 -10.23 -38.80 33.08
N VAL A 697 -10.58 -37.73 32.37
CA VAL A 697 -9.66 -36.99 31.51
C VAL A 697 -8.89 -36.00 32.38
N GLU A 698 -7.56 -36.03 32.28
CA GLU A 698 -6.67 -35.12 33.00
C GLU A 698 -6.36 -33.88 32.14
N THR A 699 -6.11 -34.08 30.86
CA THR A 699 -5.68 -33.02 29.93
C THR A 699 -6.37 -33.15 28.59
N VAL A 700 -6.74 -32.02 28.00
CA VAL A 700 -7.22 -31.93 26.61
C VAL A 700 -6.22 -31.10 25.81
N ILE A 701 -5.70 -31.68 24.75
CA ILE A 701 -4.81 -31.01 23.78
C ILE A 701 -5.64 -30.73 22.54
N VAL A 702 -5.78 -29.46 22.16
CA VAL A 702 -6.49 -29.04 20.95
C VAL A 702 -5.47 -28.62 19.91
N GLU A 703 -5.46 -29.33 18.79
CA GLU A 703 -4.72 -28.93 17.61
C GLU A 703 -5.59 -28.06 16.73
N LEU A 704 -5.06 -26.89 16.40
CA LEU A 704 -5.71 -25.93 15.52
C LEU A 704 -5.00 -25.97 14.17
N ASP A 705 -5.76 -26.14 13.09
CA ASP A 705 -5.22 -26.29 11.74
C ASP A 705 -4.46 -25.02 11.32
N GLY A 706 -3.19 -25.19 10.94
CA GLY A 706 -2.28 -24.07 10.62
C GLY A 706 -1.88 -23.19 11.82
N GLY A 707 -2.33 -23.50 13.04
CA GLY A 707 -1.93 -22.79 14.25
C GLY A 707 -0.47 -23.06 14.63
N PRO A 708 0.22 -22.12 15.30
CA PRO A 708 1.65 -22.25 15.60
C PRO A 708 1.94 -23.31 16.66
N ALA A 709 0.98 -23.62 17.54
CA ALA A 709 1.12 -24.61 18.60
C ALA A 709 -0.24 -25.17 19.04
N PRO A 710 -0.30 -26.41 19.56
CA PRO A 710 -1.50 -26.95 20.21
C PRO A 710 -1.86 -26.18 21.48
N VAL A 711 -3.16 -26.03 21.74
CA VAL A 711 -3.68 -25.42 22.96
C VAL A 711 -3.95 -26.50 24.00
N VAL A 712 -3.38 -26.38 25.18
CA VAL A 712 -3.54 -27.35 26.27
C VAL A 712 -4.43 -26.77 27.36
N VAL A 713 -5.47 -27.51 27.74
CA VAL A 713 -6.35 -27.16 28.86
C VAL A 713 -6.51 -28.35 29.81
N ASP A 714 -6.52 -28.05 31.11
CA ASP A 714 -6.64 -29.03 32.18
C ASP A 714 -7.41 -28.43 33.38
N ALA A 715 -7.47 -29.13 34.52
CA ALA A 715 -8.19 -28.64 35.69
C ALA A 715 -7.55 -27.40 36.34
N ALA A 716 -6.23 -27.22 36.23
CA ALA A 716 -5.50 -26.05 36.74
C ALA A 716 -5.55 -24.87 35.77
N THR A 717 -5.62 -25.16 34.46
CA THR A 717 -5.67 -24.21 33.35
C THR A 717 -6.90 -24.50 32.49
N PRO A 718 -8.12 -24.20 32.99
CA PRO A 718 -9.37 -24.58 32.32
C PRO A 718 -9.68 -23.73 31.08
N SER A 719 -8.91 -22.67 30.84
CA SER A 719 -9.06 -21.80 29.68
C SER A 719 -7.69 -21.38 29.17
N ALA A 720 -7.50 -21.47 27.85
CA ALA A 720 -6.29 -21.04 27.18
C ALA A 720 -6.63 -20.44 25.81
N LYS A 721 -5.78 -19.53 25.34
CA LYS A 721 -5.90 -18.87 24.04
C LYS A 721 -5.07 -19.61 23.00
N GLY A 722 -5.63 -19.81 21.82
CA GLY A 722 -4.95 -20.33 20.63
C GLY A 722 -5.05 -19.35 19.48
N LYS A 723 -4.21 -19.52 18.46
CA LYS A 723 -4.25 -18.72 17.24
C LYS A 723 -4.58 -19.62 16.04
N VAL A 724 -5.52 -19.17 15.21
CA VAL A 724 -5.92 -19.86 13.98
C VAL A 724 -5.71 -18.96 12.78
N PRO A 725 -5.04 -19.42 11.71
CA PRO A 725 -5.01 -18.65 10.47
C PRO A 725 -6.38 -18.72 9.80
N VAL A 726 -7.00 -17.56 9.59
CA VAL A 726 -8.26 -17.43 8.85
C VAL A 726 -8.04 -16.56 7.61
N PRO A 727 -8.76 -16.80 6.50
CA PRO A 727 -8.67 -15.94 5.33
C PRO A 727 -8.99 -14.50 5.69
N LEU A 728 -8.09 -13.59 5.38
CA LEU A 728 -8.24 -12.15 5.62
C LEU A 728 -9.57 -11.63 5.07
N VAL A 729 -9.99 -12.14 3.91
CA VAL A 729 -11.26 -11.76 3.26
C VAL A 729 -12.48 -12.06 4.13
N ASP A 730 -12.50 -13.17 4.87
CA ASP A 730 -13.67 -13.56 5.67
C ASP A 730 -13.76 -12.73 6.95
N VAL A 731 -12.61 -12.38 7.50
CA VAL A 731 -12.53 -11.43 8.63
C VAL A 731 -13.01 -10.05 8.18
N LEU A 732 -12.53 -9.54 7.04
CA LEU A 732 -12.91 -8.22 6.53
C LEU A 732 -14.39 -8.10 6.15
N LEU A 733 -14.98 -9.18 5.63
CA LEU A 733 -16.40 -9.23 5.26
C LEU A 733 -17.32 -9.61 6.43
N GLY A 734 -16.80 -9.79 7.64
CA GLY A 734 -17.58 -10.19 8.81
C GLY A 734 -18.28 -11.55 8.66
N ARG A 735 -17.76 -12.43 7.80
CA ARG A 735 -18.35 -13.75 7.56
C ARG A 735 -18.11 -14.66 8.77
N ASP A 736 -19.17 -15.34 9.21
CA ASP A 736 -19.10 -16.43 10.20
C ASP A 736 -18.26 -16.06 11.44
N GLY A 737 -18.47 -14.87 12.01
CA GLY A 737 -17.77 -14.42 13.21
C GLY A 737 -16.24 -14.24 13.07
N GLY A 738 -15.73 -14.09 11.85
CA GLY A 738 -14.29 -13.92 11.56
C GLY A 738 -13.64 -15.12 10.86
N GLY A 739 -14.40 -15.89 10.08
CA GLY A 739 -13.92 -17.02 9.26
C GLY A 739 -13.92 -18.38 9.97
N GLU A 740 -14.21 -19.44 9.21
CA GLU A 740 -14.16 -20.82 9.69
C GLU A 740 -12.71 -21.31 9.91
N PHE A 741 -12.51 -22.14 10.93
CA PHE A 741 -11.26 -22.86 11.16
C PHE A 741 -11.52 -24.32 11.51
N ARG A 742 -10.48 -25.14 11.37
CA ARG A 742 -10.53 -26.57 11.71
C ARG A 742 -9.75 -26.86 12.97
N TYR A 743 -10.27 -27.77 13.79
CA TYR A 743 -9.60 -28.27 14.98
C TYR A 743 -9.80 -29.77 15.14
N ARG A 744 -8.90 -30.39 15.88
CA ARG A 744 -9.07 -31.74 16.43
C ARG A 744 -8.53 -31.78 17.85
N GLN A 745 -8.85 -32.82 18.60
CA GLN A 745 -8.47 -32.90 20.00
C GLN A 745 -7.86 -34.25 20.35
N THR A 746 -6.98 -34.23 21.33
CA THR A 746 -6.41 -35.42 21.96
C THR A 746 -6.73 -35.37 23.44
N LEU A 747 -7.38 -36.41 23.96
CA LEU A 747 -7.70 -36.56 25.37
C LEU A 747 -6.62 -37.40 26.04
N VAL A 748 -6.05 -36.90 27.14
CA VAL A 748 -5.12 -37.64 27.99
C VAL A 748 -5.84 -37.96 29.28
N THR A 749 -6.03 -39.26 29.54
CA THR A 749 -6.70 -39.74 30.77
C THR A 749 -5.74 -39.79 31.95
N ALA A 750 -6.26 -39.82 33.17
CA ALA A 750 -5.45 -39.93 34.40
C ALA A 750 -4.64 -41.23 34.50
N SER A 751 -4.92 -42.24 33.66
CA SER A 751 -4.13 -43.47 33.55
C SER A 751 -2.95 -43.33 32.58
N GLY A 752 -2.84 -42.22 31.86
CA GLY A 752 -1.88 -41.98 30.80
C GLY A 752 -2.30 -42.52 29.43
N GLU A 753 -3.50 -43.08 29.27
CA GLU A 753 -4.05 -43.46 27.96
C GLU A 753 -4.44 -42.21 27.18
N THR A 754 -4.02 -42.16 25.91
CA THR A 754 -4.30 -41.07 24.97
C THR A 754 -5.35 -41.51 23.95
N VAL A 755 -6.42 -40.71 23.81
CA VAL A 755 -7.45 -40.91 22.79
C VAL A 755 -7.38 -39.74 21.82
N GLU A 756 -6.87 -39.99 20.63
CA GLU A 756 -6.74 -38.98 19.56
C GLU A 756 -8.01 -38.94 18.71
N ASP A 757 -8.49 -37.73 18.41
CA ASP A 757 -9.50 -37.52 17.39
C ASP A 757 -8.85 -37.54 16.00
N ALA A 758 -9.24 -38.52 15.19
CA ALA A 758 -8.69 -38.70 13.85
C ALA A 758 -9.22 -37.66 12.86
N ASP A 759 -10.43 -37.15 13.09
CA ASP A 759 -11.15 -36.31 12.13
C ASP A 759 -11.06 -34.83 12.51
N TRP A 760 -10.78 -33.99 11.52
CA TRP A 760 -10.85 -32.54 11.67
C TRP A 760 -12.30 -32.07 11.71
N ARG A 761 -12.63 -31.26 12.71
CA ARG A 761 -13.94 -30.62 12.87
C ARG A 761 -13.85 -29.15 12.47
N THR A 762 -14.90 -28.61 11.87
CA THR A 762 -14.96 -27.20 11.47
C THR A 762 -15.84 -26.40 12.42
N THR A 763 -15.43 -25.17 12.76
CA THR A 763 -16.25 -24.22 13.50
C THR A 763 -15.82 -22.79 13.19
N ASP A 764 -16.68 -21.83 13.52
CA ASP A 764 -16.54 -20.40 13.29
C ASP A 764 -16.49 -19.61 14.63
N ARG A 765 -16.59 -20.30 15.77
CA ARG A 765 -16.74 -19.70 17.10
C ARG A 765 -15.41 -19.28 17.71
N SER A 766 -15.35 -18.05 18.24
CA SER A 766 -14.20 -17.58 19.02
C SER A 766 -14.04 -18.29 20.38
N LEU A 767 -15.09 -18.93 20.88
CA LEU A 767 -15.07 -19.73 22.10
C LEU A 767 -15.31 -21.21 21.76
N LEU A 768 -14.25 -22.01 21.86
CA LEU A 768 -14.29 -23.45 21.66
C LEU A 768 -14.42 -24.16 23.00
N VAL A 769 -15.63 -24.64 23.28
CA VAL A 769 -15.87 -25.49 24.45
C VAL A 769 -15.62 -26.95 24.07
N VAL A 770 -14.51 -27.52 24.52
CA VAL A 770 -14.10 -28.88 24.13
C VAL A 770 -15.04 -29.96 24.69
N PRO A 771 -15.54 -30.88 23.85
CA PRO A 771 -16.26 -32.06 24.31
C PRO A 771 -15.28 -33.07 24.92
N VAL A 772 -15.69 -33.75 25.98
CA VAL A 772 -14.84 -34.66 26.78
C VAL A 772 -15.44 -36.08 26.86
N THR A 773 -16.29 -36.43 25.89
CA THR A 773 -17.03 -37.70 25.81
C THR A 773 -16.38 -38.66 24.84
#